data_AF-L7JVB2-F1
#
_entry.id   AF-L7JVB2-F1
#
_cell.length_a   1.000
_cell.length_b   1.000
_cell.length_c   1.000
_cell.angle_alpha   90.00
_cell.angle_beta   90.00
_cell.angle_gamma   90.00
#
_symmetry.space_group_name_H-M   'P 1'
#
loop_
_entity.id
_entity.type
_entity.pdbx_description
1 polymer ?
#
loop_
_entity_poly.entity_id
_entity_poly.type
_entity_poly.pdbx_seq_one_letter_code
_entity_poly.pdbx_strand_id
1 'polypeptide(L)'
;MCNTSIKSMELYVYASLNARFDSFEWIIPNDELCSQTDNKQDTEKQYYICNSIELLFLFYIKVISGFDSSYNFYFCHTVNEGSSVFNAKNIKVCKNISINSTQKISLTRVKIVSGQVLKINSAYNSLLLEYCTGQFIVSGIQTAVRKYIDLQNTNFIQFYRVEENIYSCKMSGINFSDELLVSHKIRTAQLVNSRLCRTVGLEFKYGCDILHLFNTKGIITSPNNRFKKILLYRYSLDFPIYYLTYHVYEIVISSCCSDFYFLVFIGSTKRIKLYCVELVRYSMVIINHECERIIVRNTTGYFVISNIIKTPSGYDATLYLQDGSIIFEKNLSKRRYSLLLDHVTIDKRTTIRQNLHVIKLISVVISERASLKINNDCEVLLIDSCNGNIDFSGCTDLRFLTIKNYKFIYHKNIYDKLLSLHLEGLNIDTIVRLGTNIKVVKLVDVTTGWFTSVQIKHNCETMYVRNFVGNLTIPYLFNCFSKIFTRKTTTIAHEMMPDRLGRIIFLNNVYLEEDYEVPNDVDSIILQNLKTNGRARLITNETCKCLYINVYQSCIDVSRMKNIRKVAFVSCLPVFEDNLWKFLDPRKCSIDTTDKKRVNLPNNIENVILERVNIPADHLLVVNEHCENVAIIFSEGDFDLSMVKKLKGIRLIVKKKGIINIQFPDLSNVRTLEVSLDGNEEYFNLLLSKCINAKKLIFYNTVCELHDWIQNERFIDYKEGMAPWELDKLESKIELESHVNPCRSACEFSNNCMIHSKPIFDYGRQTIITDLCIIAFFIDSEFLKLLKRFVMLRRLSIVTKTISATLFDSLPFNLNKFSLMLIPCYVIVDFSISADEDIDFKKRNAKNMNLVNLRLHGLVIINMDKFRSFPEKVNVLEIMPLVKINDVEMQVRRKMKVKKLIIMQMNDKQREIVCSNYELEEYFDHLLNALSQCIDFGSVEEIKIVDQGTEKLVDPHDYSTN
;
A
#
# COMPACT_ATOMS: atom_id res chain seq x y z
N MET A 1 -3.95 62.11 19.08
CA MET A 1 -3.13 61.08 19.76
C MET A 1 -3.45 59.74 19.12
N CYS A 2 -2.69 59.33 18.11
CA CYS A 2 -2.80 58.01 17.48
C CYS A 2 -1.72 57.10 18.05
N ASN A 3 -2.10 56.16 18.93
CA ASN A 3 -1.24 55.04 19.32
C ASN A 3 -1.22 54.03 18.17
N THR A 4 -0.40 54.30 17.13
CA THR A 4 0.01 53.27 16.17
C THR A 4 1.09 52.42 16.82
N SER A 5 0.71 51.29 17.42
CA SER A 5 1.68 50.29 17.89
C SER A 5 2.38 49.66 16.68
N ILE A 6 3.71 49.63 16.70
CA ILE A 6 4.51 48.89 15.72
C ILE A 6 4.20 47.40 15.94
N LYS A 7 3.42 46.80 15.04
CA LYS A 7 2.86 45.44 15.22
C LYS A 7 3.87 44.30 15.02
N SER A 8 5.03 44.58 14.39
CA SER A 8 6.12 43.62 14.21
C SER A 8 7.39 44.34 13.73
N MET A 9 8.56 44.02 14.29
CA MET A 9 9.86 44.44 13.76
C MET A 9 10.65 43.18 13.35
N GLU A 10 10.72 42.92 12.04
CA GLU A 10 11.58 41.87 11.49
C GLU A 10 12.95 42.47 11.19
N LEU A 11 13.95 42.06 11.96
CA LEU A 11 15.33 42.44 11.71
C LEU A 11 16.06 41.25 11.09
N TYR A 12 16.40 41.36 9.81
CA TYR A 12 17.24 40.41 9.10
C TYR A 12 18.67 40.94 9.05
N VAL A 13 19.55 40.44 9.92
CA VAL A 13 20.99 40.75 9.83
C VAL A 13 21.64 39.68 8.97
N TYR A 14 21.79 39.98 7.68
CA TYR A 14 22.67 39.23 6.76
C TYR A 14 23.99 39.99 6.66
N ALA A 15 24.99 39.59 7.45
CA ALA A 15 26.34 40.13 7.26
C ALA A 15 27.11 39.19 6.33
N SER A 16 27.43 39.69 5.12
CA SER A 16 28.42 39.03 4.27
C SER A 16 29.82 39.36 4.77
N LEU A 17 30.77 38.47 4.51
CA LEU A 17 32.20 38.50 4.89
C LEU A 17 32.94 39.85 4.77
N ASN A 18 32.41 40.82 4.01
CA ASN A 18 33.06 42.09 3.71
C ASN A 18 32.34 43.35 4.26
N ALA A 19 31.24 43.20 5.01
CA ALA A 19 30.59 44.36 5.62
C ALA A 19 31.37 44.84 6.84
N ARG A 20 32.25 45.84 6.65
CA ARG A 20 32.72 46.67 7.77
C ARG A 20 31.51 47.45 8.31
N PHE A 21 31.15 47.21 9.55
CA PHE A 21 30.25 48.10 10.30
C PHE A 21 31.01 49.37 10.67
N ASP A 22 31.30 50.20 9.67
CA ASP A 22 31.84 51.54 9.92
C ASP A 22 30.64 52.43 10.29
N SER A 23 30.53 52.70 11.60
CA SER A 23 29.62 53.65 12.27
C SER A 23 28.11 53.43 12.13
N PHE A 24 27.52 52.77 13.15
CA PHE A 24 26.17 53.11 13.62
C PHE A 24 26.34 53.89 14.93
N GLU A 25 26.32 55.23 14.88
CA GLU A 25 26.10 56.06 16.07
C GLU A 25 24.60 56.03 16.40
N TRP A 26 24.18 55.08 17.23
CA TRP A 26 22.95 55.25 18.00
C TRP A 26 23.31 55.98 19.29
N ILE A 27 22.86 57.21 19.44
CA ILE A 27 22.79 57.88 20.74
C ILE A 27 21.58 57.28 21.46
N ILE A 28 21.75 56.10 22.06
CA ILE A 28 20.85 55.64 23.11
C ILE A 28 21.37 56.28 24.40
N PRO A 29 20.59 57.13 25.09
CA PRO A 29 21.00 57.64 26.39
C PRO A 29 21.26 56.46 27.31
N ASN A 30 22.44 56.44 27.93
CA ASN A 30 22.87 55.39 28.87
C ASN A 30 21.90 55.20 30.06
N ASP A 31 20.96 56.12 30.25
CA ASP A 31 20.11 56.21 31.43
C ASP A 31 18.81 55.39 31.34
N GLU A 32 18.43 54.86 30.17
CA GLU A 32 17.21 54.01 30.03
C GLU A 32 17.50 52.50 29.85
N LEU A 33 18.77 52.11 29.70
CA LEU A 33 19.22 50.71 29.72
C LEU A 33 19.87 50.36 31.07
N CYS A 34 19.22 50.77 32.17
CA CYS A 34 19.64 50.37 33.52
C CYS A 34 19.27 48.90 33.79
N SER A 35 20.25 48.01 33.62
CA SER A 35 20.43 46.95 34.60
C SER A 35 20.81 47.61 35.93
N GLN A 36 20.07 47.36 36.99
CA GLN A 36 20.50 47.62 38.36
C GLN A 36 21.89 47.01 38.57
N THR A 37 22.92 47.86 38.65
CA THR A 37 24.26 47.48 39.09
C THR A 37 24.51 48.10 40.46
N ASP A 38 24.21 47.34 41.51
CA ASP A 38 24.84 47.55 42.80
C ASP A 38 26.24 46.94 42.76
N ASN A 39 27.25 47.80 42.95
CA ASN A 39 28.66 47.41 42.99
C ASN A 39 28.96 46.59 44.25
N LYS A 40 28.90 45.26 44.12
CA LYS A 40 29.77 44.32 44.87
C LYS A 40 30.29 43.25 43.91
N GLN A 41 31.57 42.94 44.09
CA GLN A 41 32.37 42.01 43.31
C GLN A 41 31.72 40.62 43.13
N ASP A 42 31.94 40.04 41.95
CA ASP A 42 31.72 38.63 41.56
C ASP A 42 30.28 38.09 41.44
N THR A 43 29.36 38.88 40.87
CA THR A 43 28.15 38.29 40.23
C THR A 43 28.31 38.24 38.71
N GLU A 44 28.27 37.03 38.15
CA GLU A 44 28.24 36.75 36.71
C GLU A 44 27.28 37.69 35.96
N LYS A 45 27.80 38.64 35.17
CA LYS A 45 26.96 39.53 34.34
C LYS A 45 26.15 38.69 33.34
N GLN A 46 24.82 38.72 33.47
CA GLN A 46 23.87 38.02 32.59
C GLN A 46 23.17 39.02 31.66
N TYR A 47 23.15 38.72 30.36
CA TYR A 47 22.48 39.52 29.33
C TYR A 47 21.11 38.91 28.97
N TYR A 48 20.17 39.74 28.49
CA TYR A 48 18.82 39.30 28.12
C TYR A 48 18.53 39.57 26.64
N ILE A 49 17.80 38.64 26.01
CA ILE A 49 17.22 38.78 24.68
C ILE A 49 15.69 38.75 24.85
N CYS A 50 15.09 39.92 24.72
CA CYS A 50 13.67 40.21 24.76
C CYS A 50 13.18 40.80 23.43
N ASN A 51 14.05 41.48 22.66
CA ASN A 51 13.70 42.08 21.37
C ASN A 51 14.87 42.08 20.36
N SER A 52 14.58 42.52 19.13
CA SER A 52 15.52 42.50 18.01
C SER A 52 16.65 43.54 18.14
N ILE A 53 16.44 44.64 18.88
CA ILE A 53 17.42 45.71 19.10
C ILE A 53 18.51 45.23 20.07
N GLU A 54 18.11 44.56 21.15
CA GLU A 54 19.05 43.95 22.09
C GLU A 54 19.97 42.96 21.39
N LEU A 55 19.47 42.23 20.39
CA LEU A 55 20.28 41.31 19.60
C LEU A 55 21.41 42.00 18.84
N LEU A 56 21.11 43.13 18.19
CA LEU A 56 22.12 43.96 17.52
C LEU A 56 23.14 44.49 18.51
N PHE A 57 22.67 44.96 19.66
CA PHE A 57 23.54 45.45 20.72
C PHE A 57 24.47 44.35 21.22
N LEU A 58 23.97 43.15 21.54
CA LEU A 58 24.77 42.00 21.98
C LEU A 58 25.80 41.57 20.92
N PHE A 59 25.47 41.70 19.64
CA PHE A 59 26.43 41.47 18.56
C PHE A 59 27.52 42.56 18.53
N TYR A 60 27.13 43.83 18.63
CA TYR A 60 28.04 44.98 18.64
C TYR A 60 29.04 44.93 19.80
N ILE A 61 28.58 44.62 21.01
CA ILE A 61 29.44 44.47 22.20
C ILE A 61 30.15 43.11 22.27
N LYS A 62 30.10 42.30 21.19
CA LYS A 62 30.77 40.99 21.06
C LYS A 62 30.34 39.97 22.13
N VAL A 63 29.15 40.10 22.69
CA VAL A 63 28.51 39.06 23.51
C VAL A 63 28.11 37.87 22.63
N ILE A 64 27.68 38.15 21.40
CA ILE A 64 27.48 37.15 20.34
C ILE A 64 28.40 37.49 19.16
N SER A 65 29.00 36.49 18.53
CA SER A 65 29.79 36.65 17.30
C SER A 65 29.43 35.59 16.26
N GLY A 66 29.94 35.72 15.05
CA GLY A 66 29.89 34.62 14.06
C GLY A 66 30.62 33.37 14.59
N PHE A 67 30.11 32.19 14.24
CA PHE A 67 30.69 30.89 14.62
C PHE A 67 32.06 30.66 13.96
N ASP A 68 32.14 30.93 12.66
CA ASP A 68 33.34 30.89 11.82
C ASP A 68 33.16 31.92 10.70
N SER A 69 34.25 32.60 10.33
CA SER A 69 34.33 33.49 9.17
C SER A 69 33.75 32.90 7.89
N SER A 70 33.81 31.57 7.69
CA SER A 70 33.36 30.91 6.47
C SER A 70 31.83 30.77 6.32
N TYR A 71 31.05 31.03 7.38
CA TYR A 71 29.59 30.86 7.36
C TYR A 71 28.85 32.17 7.57
N ASN A 72 27.84 32.44 6.73
CA ASN A 72 26.88 33.50 7.01
C ASN A 72 26.14 33.18 8.31
N PHE A 73 26.20 34.11 9.26
CA PHE A 73 25.37 34.04 10.45
C PHE A 73 23.99 34.66 10.17
N TYR A 74 22.96 34.14 10.83
CA TYR A 74 21.58 34.58 10.64
C TYR A 74 20.90 34.70 11.99
N PHE A 75 20.26 35.84 12.22
CA PHE A 75 19.38 36.07 13.35
C PHE A 75 18.07 36.65 12.88
N CYS A 76 16.99 36.19 13.48
CA CYS A 76 15.66 36.72 13.24
C CYS A 76 14.88 36.60 14.54
N HIS A 77 14.45 37.74 15.08
CA HIS A 77 13.47 37.77 16.16
C HIS A 77 12.22 38.47 15.65
N THR A 78 11.10 37.76 15.68
CA THR A 78 9.82 38.24 15.16
C THR A 78 8.80 38.16 16.29
N VAL A 79 8.20 39.29 16.65
CA VAL A 79 7.11 39.36 17.64
C VAL A 79 5.84 39.78 16.92
N ASN A 80 4.86 38.88 16.89
CA ASN A 80 3.52 39.12 16.35
C ASN A 80 2.48 38.99 17.47
N GLU A 81 1.27 39.55 17.28
CA GLU A 81 0.14 39.40 18.21
C GLU A 81 -0.11 37.91 18.54
N GLY A 82 0.36 37.48 19.72
CA GLY A 82 0.19 36.10 20.21
C GLY A 82 1.32 35.12 19.89
N SER A 83 2.38 35.48 19.14
CA SER A 83 3.53 34.60 18.91
C SER A 83 4.86 35.34 18.75
N SER A 84 5.87 34.93 19.53
CA SER A 84 7.25 35.37 19.41
C SER A 84 8.14 34.23 18.89
N VAL A 85 8.92 34.51 17.84
CA VAL A 85 9.81 33.55 17.17
C VAL A 85 11.23 34.08 17.23
N PHE A 86 12.17 33.27 17.71
CA PHE A 86 13.60 33.54 17.71
C PHE A 86 14.33 32.46 16.93
N ASN A 87 15.03 32.85 15.87
CA ASN A 87 15.87 31.98 15.06
C ASN A 87 17.31 32.51 15.09
N ALA A 88 18.28 31.67 15.45
CA ALA A 88 19.69 32.00 15.40
C ALA A 88 20.48 30.86 14.74
N LYS A 89 21.35 31.20 13.78
CA LYS A 89 22.12 30.21 13.02
C LYS A 89 23.58 30.64 12.81
N ASN A 90 24.51 29.70 13.02
CA ASN A 90 25.97 29.87 12.90
C ASN A 90 26.55 30.95 13.85
N ILE A 91 26.24 30.86 15.14
CA ILE A 91 26.58 31.89 16.12
C ILE A 91 27.45 31.35 17.25
N LYS A 92 28.26 32.21 17.85
CA LYS A 92 29.08 31.93 19.03
C LYS A 92 28.69 32.87 20.16
N VAL A 93 28.36 32.32 21.32
CA VAL A 93 27.94 33.04 22.53
C VAL A 93 29.11 33.12 23.49
N CYS A 94 29.61 34.34 23.72
CA CYS A 94 30.84 34.62 24.48
C CYS A 94 30.60 35.09 25.92
N LYS A 95 29.34 35.38 26.28
CA LYS A 95 28.91 35.75 27.65
C LYS A 95 27.60 35.05 28.01
N ASN A 96 27.22 35.04 29.27
CA ASN A 96 25.94 34.50 29.74
C ASN A 96 24.76 35.25 29.11
N ILE A 97 23.85 34.53 28.44
CA ILE A 97 22.67 35.08 27.76
C ILE A 97 21.41 34.41 28.28
N SER A 98 20.31 35.15 28.37
CA SER A 98 18.98 34.64 28.70
C SER A 98 17.97 35.04 27.64
N ILE A 99 17.28 34.06 27.04
CA ILE A 99 16.15 34.26 26.13
C ILE A 99 14.87 34.19 26.97
N ASN A 100 14.11 35.29 26.96
CA ASN A 100 12.87 35.42 27.73
C ASN A 100 11.69 35.73 26.78
N SER A 101 10.48 35.34 27.18
CA SER A 101 9.22 35.65 26.48
C SER A 101 9.13 35.20 25.02
N THR A 102 9.97 34.27 24.57
CA THR A 102 9.91 33.70 23.23
C THR A 102 9.13 32.38 23.20
N GLN A 103 8.11 32.28 22.35
CA GLN A 103 7.31 31.07 22.20
C GLN A 103 7.95 30.04 21.27
N LYS A 104 8.63 30.44 20.19
CA LYS A 104 9.28 29.52 19.26
C LYS A 104 10.77 29.85 19.17
N ILE A 105 11.63 28.91 19.49
CA ILE A 105 13.08 29.10 19.50
C ILE A 105 13.72 28.08 18.56
N SER A 106 14.54 28.53 17.61
CA SER A 106 15.32 27.68 16.71
C SER A 106 16.78 28.12 16.72
N LEU A 107 17.65 27.28 17.27
CA LEU A 107 19.08 27.50 17.34
C LEU A 107 19.78 26.45 16.48
N THR A 108 20.49 26.87 15.43
CA THR A 108 21.23 25.98 14.52
C THR A 108 22.72 26.34 14.53
N ARG A 109 23.63 25.41 14.82
CA ARG A 109 25.09 25.65 14.87
C ARG A 109 25.46 26.79 15.83
N VAL A 110 24.92 26.72 17.05
CA VAL A 110 25.19 27.69 18.13
C VAL A 110 26.24 27.12 19.08
N LYS A 111 27.34 27.85 19.29
CA LYS A 111 28.42 27.45 20.19
C LYS A 111 28.54 28.39 21.37
N ILE A 112 28.48 27.85 22.58
CA ILE A 112 28.66 28.61 23.81
C ILE A 112 30.11 28.42 24.26
N VAL A 113 30.79 29.53 24.55
CA VAL A 113 32.18 29.51 25.05
C VAL A 113 32.24 28.85 26.42
N SER A 114 33.34 28.15 26.71
CA SER A 114 33.56 27.48 27.99
C SER A 114 33.33 28.43 29.17
N GLY A 115 32.62 27.94 30.19
CA GLY A 115 32.24 28.69 31.39
C GLY A 115 31.12 29.72 31.18
N GLN A 116 30.51 29.77 29.99
CA GLN A 116 29.34 30.61 29.72
C GLN A 116 28.11 29.73 29.51
N VAL A 117 26.92 30.33 29.71
CA VAL A 117 25.64 29.63 29.67
C VAL A 117 24.61 30.41 28.85
N LEU A 118 23.85 29.69 28.01
CA LEU A 118 22.64 30.23 27.37
C LEU A 118 21.41 29.69 28.09
N LYS A 119 20.62 30.58 28.64
CA LYS A 119 19.43 30.29 29.45
C LYS A 119 18.16 30.55 28.64
N ILE A 120 17.22 29.63 28.65
CA ILE A 120 15.89 29.72 28.04
C ILE A 120 14.89 29.62 29.19
N ASN A 121 14.48 30.76 29.76
CA ASN A 121 13.66 30.79 30.97
C ASN A 121 12.16 30.68 30.70
N SER A 122 11.71 31.11 29.52
CA SER A 122 10.28 31.16 29.22
C SER A 122 9.70 29.80 28.89
N ALA A 123 8.41 29.63 29.20
CA ALA A 123 7.61 28.59 28.58
C ALA A 123 7.63 28.80 27.07
N TYR A 124 8.10 27.80 26.34
CA TYR A 124 8.15 27.80 24.88
C TYR A 124 7.06 26.87 24.34
N ASN A 125 6.47 27.23 23.20
CA ASN A 125 5.61 26.35 22.41
C ASN A 125 6.43 25.47 21.46
N SER A 126 7.63 25.90 21.07
CA SER A 126 8.54 25.14 20.21
C SER A 126 10.00 25.50 20.52
N LEU A 127 10.85 24.49 20.62
CA LEU A 127 12.30 24.62 20.79
C LEU A 127 12.99 23.66 19.82
N LEU A 128 13.95 24.16 19.06
CA LEU A 128 14.81 23.39 18.18
C LEU A 128 16.26 23.78 18.44
N LEU A 129 17.11 22.80 18.74
CA LEU A 129 18.55 22.91 18.92
C LEU A 129 19.23 21.94 17.94
N GLU A 130 19.90 22.45 16.93
CA GLU A 130 20.49 21.66 15.85
C GLU A 130 21.98 21.97 15.75
N TYR A 131 22.86 20.98 15.82
CA TYR A 131 24.33 21.18 15.80
C TYR A 131 24.85 22.17 16.87
N CYS A 132 24.20 22.23 18.04
CA CYS A 132 24.58 23.14 19.12
C CYS A 132 25.66 22.55 20.03
N THR A 133 26.49 23.42 20.62
CA THR A 133 27.57 23.04 21.56
C THR A 133 27.68 23.99 22.76
N GLY A 134 28.07 23.45 23.91
CA GLY A 134 28.28 24.19 25.16
C GLY A 134 27.12 24.09 26.16
N GLN A 135 27.06 24.98 27.15
CA GLN A 135 26.17 24.85 28.31
C GLN A 135 24.84 25.59 28.12
N PHE A 136 23.72 24.87 28.17
CA PHE A 136 22.38 25.42 28.03
C PHE A 136 21.57 25.21 29.31
N ILE A 137 20.80 26.20 29.76
CA ILE A 137 19.76 26.02 30.78
C ILE A 137 18.43 26.14 30.06
N VAL A 138 17.66 25.06 29.97
CA VAL A 138 16.39 25.08 29.26
C VAL A 138 15.26 24.81 30.24
N SER A 139 14.23 25.66 30.25
CA SER A 139 13.07 25.47 31.13
C SER A 139 12.47 24.07 30.94
N GLY A 140 12.38 23.32 32.03
CA GLY A 140 11.87 21.95 32.06
C GLY A 140 12.86 20.86 31.58
N ILE A 141 14.12 21.19 31.29
CA ILE A 141 15.18 20.24 30.94
C ILE A 141 16.44 20.59 31.74
N GLN A 142 16.85 19.71 32.65
CA GLN A 142 18.05 19.90 33.48
C GLN A 142 18.81 18.59 33.62
N THR A 143 20.04 18.61 34.13
CA THR A 143 20.69 17.35 34.53
C THR A 143 20.45 17.10 36.03
N ALA A 144 20.58 15.86 36.48
CA ALA A 144 20.38 15.54 37.89
C ALA A 144 21.39 16.26 38.81
N VAL A 145 22.62 16.46 38.33
CA VAL A 145 23.72 17.04 39.11
C VAL A 145 23.89 18.54 38.85
N ARG A 146 23.59 19.02 37.63
CA ARG A 146 23.85 20.41 37.21
C ARG A 146 22.57 21.09 36.72
N LYS A 147 22.50 22.41 36.95
CA LYS A 147 21.37 23.24 36.49
C LYS A 147 21.34 23.45 34.97
N TYR A 148 22.36 23.02 34.23
CA TYR A 148 22.49 23.13 32.78
C TYR A 148 22.73 21.77 32.13
N ILE A 149 22.40 21.68 30.83
CA ILE A 149 22.78 20.58 29.92
C ILE A 149 24.05 20.98 29.16
N ASP A 150 25.04 20.10 29.11
CA ASP A 150 26.27 20.31 28.36
C ASP A 150 26.22 19.56 27.03
N LEU A 151 26.18 20.29 25.92
CA LEU A 151 26.04 19.73 24.58
C LEU A 151 27.43 19.55 23.93
N GLN A 152 27.87 18.29 23.78
CA GLN A 152 29.14 17.93 23.16
C GLN A 152 28.95 17.47 21.70
N ASN A 153 28.64 18.42 20.80
CA ASN A 153 28.23 18.20 19.40
C ASN A 153 26.88 17.50 19.26
N THR A 154 25.82 18.15 19.76
CA THR A 154 24.47 17.64 19.60
C THR A 154 24.00 17.78 18.17
N ASN A 155 23.61 16.69 17.52
CA ASN A 155 23.06 16.77 16.17
C ASN A 155 21.69 17.46 16.18
N PHE A 156 20.76 17.01 17.03
CA PHE A 156 19.39 17.53 17.02
C PHE A 156 18.64 17.29 18.34
N ILE A 157 17.99 18.32 18.90
CA ILE A 157 17.00 18.25 19.97
C ILE A 157 15.83 19.14 19.59
N GLN A 158 14.61 18.61 19.67
CA GLN A 158 13.39 19.34 19.40
C GLN A 158 12.35 19.05 20.48
N PHE A 159 11.66 20.09 20.94
CA PHE A 159 10.47 20.01 21.77
C PHE A 159 9.39 20.87 21.15
N TYR A 160 8.16 20.40 21.08
CA TYR A 160 7.03 21.22 20.65
C TYR A 160 5.78 20.86 21.44
N ARG A 161 5.00 21.87 21.76
CA ARG A 161 3.77 21.75 22.54
C ARG A 161 2.67 21.20 21.64
N VAL A 162 2.00 20.15 22.12
CA VAL A 162 0.89 19.49 21.43
C VAL A 162 -0.44 19.92 22.05
N GLU A 163 -0.50 19.99 23.38
CA GLU A 163 -1.66 20.47 24.14
C GLU A 163 -1.21 21.35 25.31
N GLU A 164 -2.16 21.78 26.14
CA GLU A 164 -1.82 22.54 27.33
C GLU A 164 -0.88 21.77 28.27
N ASN A 165 0.35 22.28 28.42
CA ASN A 165 1.43 21.68 29.22
C ASN A 165 1.88 20.27 28.78
N ILE A 166 1.54 19.84 27.56
CA ILE A 166 1.93 18.53 27.01
C ILE A 166 2.79 18.75 25.77
N TYR A 167 3.94 18.08 25.73
CA TYR A 167 4.95 18.24 24.69
C TYR A 167 5.25 16.93 23.98
N SER A 168 5.72 17.02 22.75
CA SER A 168 6.44 15.94 22.07
C SER A 168 7.89 16.34 21.91
N CYS A 169 8.80 15.38 22.02
CA CYS A 169 10.23 15.61 21.87
C CYS A 169 10.88 14.62 20.91
N LYS A 170 11.88 15.11 20.17
CA LYS A 170 12.73 14.33 19.27
C LYS A 170 14.18 14.69 19.54
N MET A 171 15.00 13.70 19.83
CA MET A 171 16.43 13.86 20.05
C MET A 171 17.18 12.91 19.12
N SER A 172 18.21 13.41 18.43
CA SER A 172 19.01 12.59 17.53
C SER A 172 20.49 12.89 17.71
N GLY A 173 21.32 11.83 17.73
CA GLY A 173 22.77 11.95 17.83
C GLY A 173 23.24 12.68 19.09
N ILE A 174 22.54 12.49 20.20
CA ILE A 174 22.92 13.06 21.50
C ILE A 174 23.82 12.09 22.27
N ASN A 175 24.79 12.64 23.01
CA ASN A 175 25.66 11.89 23.90
C ASN A 175 25.70 12.59 25.27
N PHE A 176 25.05 12.00 26.27
CA PHE A 176 25.00 12.55 27.62
C PHE A 176 25.73 11.62 28.59
N SER A 177 26.73 12.15 29.29
CA SER A 177 27.40 11.45 30.40
C SER A 177 26.58 11.49 31.69
N ASP A 178 25.80 12.56 31.86
CA ASP A 178 25.01 12.82 33.05
C ASP A 178 23.54 12.47 32.80
N GLU A 179 22.80 12.20 33.86
CA GLU A 179 21.36 11.97 33.83
C GLU A 179 20.61 13.23 33.40
N LEU A 180 19.77 13.13 32.35
CA LEU A 180 18.92 14.20 31.86
C LEU A 180 17.52 14.11 32.47
N LEU A 181 17.07 15.12 33.20
CA LEU A 181 15.72 15.22 33.76
C LEU A 181 14.84 16.11 32.88
N VAL A 182 13.78 15.52 32.33
CA VAL A 182 12.72 16.23 31.59
C VAL A 182 11.49 16.39 32.49
N SER A 183 11.25 17.63 32.89
CA SER A 183 10.11 18.06 33.72
C SER A 183 8.92 18.56 32.90
N HIS A 184 8.85 18.23 31.61
CA HIS A 184 7.65 18.40 30.80
C HIS A 184 6.81 17.12 30.85
N LYS A 185 5.48 17.23 30.78
CA LYS A 185 4.63 16.07 30.51
C LYS A 185 4.77 15.73 29.03
N ILE A 186 5.27 14.53 28.72
CA ILE A 186 5.57 14.14 27.34
C ILE A 186 4.45 13.25 26.79
N ARG A 187 3.92 13.59 25.61
CA ARG A 187 3.05 12.69 24.85
C ARG A 187 3.91 11.68 24.08
N THR A 188 4.84 12.17 23.27
CA THR A 188 5.73 11.31 22.47
C THR A 188 7.18 11.73 22.63
N ALA A 189 8.05 10.78 22.99
CA ALA A 189 9.49 10.95 23.00
C ALA A 189 10.13 10.05 21.94
N GLN A 190 10.91 10.63 21.04
CA GLN A 190 11.68 9.90 20.03
C GLN A 190 13.18 10.15 20.20
N LEU A 191 13.95 9.09 20.44
CA LEU A 191 15.42 9.16 20.52
C LEU A 191 16.03 8.34 19.38
N VAL A 192 16.97 8.93 18.64
CA VAL A 192 17.61 8.32 17.47
C VAL A 192 19.13 8.40 17.62
N ASN A 193 19.84 7.29 17.41
CA ASN A 193 21.31 7.24 17.45
C ASN A 193 21.91 7.89 18.72
N SER A 194 21.25 7.70 19.86
CA SER A 194 21.54 8.42 21.10
C SER A 194 22.34 7.56 22.08
N ARG A 195 23.33 8.14 22.76
CA ARG A 195 24.09 7.47 23.83
C ARG A 195 23.85 8.20 25.14
N LEU A 196 23.12 7.57 26.04
CA LEU A 196 22.83 8.10 27.36
C LEU A 196 23.71 7.42 28.42
N CYS A 197 23.71 7.96 29.63
CA CYS A 197 24.41 7.37 30.77
C CYS A 197 23.97 5.91 31.02
N ARG A 198 24.91 5.06 31.46
CA ARG A 198 24.69 3.62 31.66
C ARG A 198 23.75 3.31 32.84
N THR A 199 23.65 4.19 33.83
CA THR A 199 22.84 3.99 35.03
C THR A 199 21.44 4.55 34.84
N VAL A 200 21.30 5.87 34.77
CA VAL A 200 20.07 6.56 34.40
C VAL A 200 20.46 7.69 33.47
N GLY A 201 20.06 7.57 32.22
CA GLY A 201 20.42 8.50 31.16
C GLY A 201 19.39 9.60 30.95
N LEU A 202 18.11 9.29 31.14
CA LEU A 202 17.00 10.21 30.93
C LEU A 202 15.83 9.86 31.87
N GLU A 203 15.32 10.84 32.61
CA GLU A 203 14.14 10.72 33.46
C GLU A 203 13.00 11.62 32.96
N PHE A 204 11.81 11.06 32.74
CA PHE A 204 10.58 11.83 32.50
C PHE A 204 9.78 12.00 33.79
N LYS A 205 9.94 13.15 34.46
CA LYS A 205 9.38 13.43 35.80
C LYS A 205 7.85 13.37 35.86
N TYR A 206 7.16 13.85 34.81
CA TYR A 206 5.69 13.89 34.74
C TYR A 206 5.11 12.86 33.75
N GLY A 207 5.90 11.84 33.39
CA GLY A 207 5.46 10.77 32.51
C GLY A 207 5.66 11.04 31.01
N CYS A 208 5.49 9.96 30.25
CA CYS A 208 5.67 9.87 28.81
C CYS A 208 4.67 8.85 28.23
N ASP A 209 3.68 9.26 27.45
CA ASP A 209 2.68 8.31 26.93
C ASP A 209 3.30 7.32 25.93
N ILE A 210 4.16 7.79 25.03
CA ILE A 210 4.74 7.03 23.92
C ILE A 210 6.26 7.24 23.87
N LEU A 211 7.03 6.16 23.93
CA LEU A 211 8.50 6.19 23.90
C LEU A 211 9.05 5.41 22.70
N HIS A 212 9.78 6.07 21.80
CA HIS A 212 10.43 5.46 20.65
C HIS A 212 11.95 5.59 20.74
N LEU A 213 12.66 4.45 20.72
CA LEU A 213 14.11 4.38 20.87
C LEU A 213 14.72 3.67 19.65
N PHE A 214 15.42 4.44 18.81
CA PHE A 214 16.09 3.94 17.61
C PHE A 214 17.60 4.00 17.80
N ASN A 215 18.28 2.85 17.78
CA ASN A 215 19.72 2.73 17.99
C ASN A 215 20.21 3.56 19.19
N THR A 216 19.47 3.46 20.29
CA THR A 216 19.73 4.23 21.52
C THR A 216 20.41 3.31 22.55
N LYS A 217 21.35 3.86 23.31
CA LYS A 217 22.05 3.18 24.42
C LYS A 217 21.81 3.93 25.73
N GLY A 218 21.66 3.20 26.84
CA GLY A 218 21.43 3.75 28.18
C GLY A 218 20.07 3.37 28.77
N ILE A 219 19.74 3.86 29.97
CA ILE A 219 18.45 3.60 30.64
C ILE A 219 17.61 4.88 30.65
N ILE A 220 16.32 4.74 30.35
CA ILE A 220 15.33 5.79 30.51
C ILE A 220 14.41 5.40 31.65
N THR A 221 14.31 6.26 32.65
CA THR A 221 13.42 6.08 33.79
C THR A 221 12.18 6.97 33.64
N SER A 222 11.05 6.46 34.10
CA SER A 222 9.85 7.28 34.30
C SER A 222 9.07 6.70 35.48
N PRO A 223 9.54 6.96 36.71
CA PRO A 223 8.91 6.41 37.91
C PRO A 223 7.47 6.92 37.97
N ASN A 224 6.50 6.00 38.06
CA ASN A 224 5.04 6.22 38.03
C ASN A 224 4.37 6.34 36.65
N ASN A 225 5.11 6.18 35.56
CA ASN A 225 4.52 6.30 34.24
C ASN A 225 3.77 5.04 33.79
N ARG A 226 2.65 5.24 33.10
CA ARG A 226 1.89 4.20 32.42
C ARG A 226 2.02 4.43 30.93
N PHE A 227 3.02 3.78 30.32
CA PHE A 227 3.25 3.91 28.90
C PHE A 227 2.06 3.33 28.13
N LYS A 228 1.51 4.11 27.21
CA LYS A 228 0.60 3.57 26.19
C LYS A 228 1.40 2.70 25.23
N LYS A 229 2.59 3.15 24.81
CA LYS A 229 3.44 2.44 23.85
C LYS A 229 4.93 2.63 24.10
N ILE A 230 5.71 1.55 23.99
CA ILE A 230 7.18 1.59 23.91
C ILE A 230 7.63 0.91 22.62
N LEU A 231 8.49 1.56 21.84
CA LEU A 231 9.12 1.02 20.64
C LEU A 231 10.65 1.03 20.81
N LEU A 232 11.25 -0.14 20.66
CA LEU A 232 12.70 -0.38 20.73
C LEU A 232 13.18 -0.89 19.37
N TYR A 233 14.03 -0.14 18.68
CA TYR A 233 14.57 -0.52 17.37
C TYR A 233 16.10 -0.50 17.40
N ARG A 234 16.74 -1.61 17.02
CA ARG A 234 18.22 -1.78 17.06
C ARG A 234 18.82 -1.39 18.42
N TYR A 235 18.13 -1.75 19.50
CA TYR A 235 18.51 -1.39 20.84
C TYR A 235 19.62 -2.32 21.35
N SER A 236 20.69 -1.75 21.93
CA SER A 236 21.82 -2.53 22.48
C SER A 236 21.46 -3.14 23.83
N LEU A 237 21.99 -4.33 24.11
CA LEU A 237 21.16 -5.44 24.57
C LEU A 237 21.10 -5.69 26.06
N ASP A 238 21.83 -4.94 26.88
CA ASP A 238 21.87 -5.16 28.33
C ASP A 238 20.63 -4.62 29.09
N PHE A 239 19.61 -4.10 28.38
CA PHE A 239 18.62 -3.20 28.96
C PHE A 239 17.12 -3.44 28.66
N PRO A 240 16.67 -4.27 27.69
CA PRO A 240 15.24 -4.48 27.45
C PRO A 240 14.46 -4.92 28.69
N ILE A 241 15.06 -5.72 29.58
CA ILE A 241 14.41 -6.24 30.80
C ILE A 241 13.81 -5.11 31.64
N TYR A 242 14.49 -3.97 31.76
CA TYR A 242 14.01 -2.85 32.56
C TYR A 242 12.67 -2.32 32.02
N TYR A 243 12.55 -2.17 30.70
CA TYR A 243 11.31 -1.71 30.08
C TYR A 243 10.16 -2.73 30.17
N LEU A 244 10.49 -4.02 30.27
CA LEU A 244 9.48 -5.08 30.47
C LEU A 244 8.82 -5.02 31.86
N THR A 245 9.47 -4.39 32.84
CA THR A 245 8.91 -4.19 34.19
C THR A 245 7.95 -3.01 34.28
N TYR A 246 7.90 -2.14 33.27
CA TYR A 246 6.99 -1.00 33.29
C TYR A 246 5.55 -1.40 32.97
N HIS A 247 4.60 -0.67 33.56
CA HIS A 247 3.21 -0.72 33.15
C HIS A 247 3.04 -0.13 31.75
N VAL A 248 3.26 -0.96 30.73
CA VAL A 248 3.11 -0.64 29.32
C VAL A 248 1.88 -1.36 28.76
N TYR A 249 1.07 -0.69 27.93
CA TYR A 249 -0.05 -1.34 27.23
C TYR A 249 0.42 -2.04 25.94
N GLU A 250 1.21 -1.36 25.10
CA GLU A 250 1.80 -1.89 23.87
C GLU A 250 3.34 -1.80 23.87
N ILE A 251 4.02 -2.89 23.53
CA ILE A 251 5.46 -2.92 23.36
C ILE A 251 5.87 -3.49 22.00
N VAL A 252 6.78 -2.80 21.34
CA VAL A 252 7.35 -3.15 20.04
C VAL A 252 8.85 -3.26 20.17
N ILE A 253 9.43 -4.41 19.83
CA ILE A 253 10.88 -4.63 19.81
C ILE A 253 11.26 -5.09 18.40
N SER A 254 12.21 -4.41 17.77
CA SER A 254 12.64 -4.72 16.40
C SER A 254 14.16 -4.71 16.25
N SER A 255 14.70 -5.68 15.51
CA SER A 255 16.11 -5.77 15.13
C SER A 255 17.07 -5.79 16.32
N CYS A 256 16.79 -6.65 17.31
CA CYS A 256 17.53 -6.75 18.57
C CYS A 256 18.06 -8.19 18.79
N CYS A 257 19.28 -8.36 19.29
CA CYS A 257 19.89 -9.67 19.62
C CYS A 257 20.02 -9.92 21.15
N SER A 258 19.06 -10.52 21.83
CA SER A 258 19.08 -10.67 23.30
C SER A 258 19.86 -11.88 23.81
N ASP A 259 20.86 -11.64 24.67
CA ASP A 259 21.64 -12.66 25.38
C ASP A 259 21.04 -13.07 26.75
N PHE A 260 19.86 -12.56 27.10
CA PHE A 260 19.24 -12.80 28.40
C PHE A 260 18.45 -14.10 28.49
N TYR A 261 18.74 -14.89 29.54
CA TYR A 261 18.04 -16.14 29.85
C TYR A 261 16.49 -16.06 29.76
N PHE A 262 15.87 -14.96 30.23
CA PHE A 262 14.41 -14.81 30.23
C PHE A 262 13.95 -13.37 29.95
N LEU A 263 13.06 -13.20 28.98
CA LEU A 263 12.30 -11.97 28.74
C LEU A 263 10.84 -12.20 29.17
N VAL A 264 10.49 -11.73 30.36
CA VAL A 264 9.14 -11.92 30.95
C VAL A 264 8.33 -10.64 30.80
N PHE A 265 7.20 -10.71 30.11
CA PHE A 265 6.27 -9.58 30.00
C PHE A 265 5.30 -9.56 31.19
N ILE A 266 5.05 -8.39 31.77
CA ILE A 266 4.12 -8.25 32.89
C ILE A 266 2.65 -8.18 32.45
N GLY A 267 1.73 -8.45 33.38
CA GLY A 267 0.29 -8.56 33.15
C GLY A 267 -0.42 -7.34 32.54
N SER A 268 0.18 -6.15 32.61
CA SER A 268 -0.39 -4.93 32.01
C SER A 268 -0.17 -4.84 30.50
N THR A 269 0.78 -5.58 29.94
CA THR A 269 1.10 -5.54 28.51
C THR A 269 0.06 -6.33 27.73
N LYS A 270 -0.81 -5.63 27.00
CA LYS A 270 -1.89 -6.25 26.21
C LYS A 270 -1.51 -6.49 24.77
N ARG A 271 -0.55 -5.74 24.23
CA ARG A 271 -0.07 -5.85 22.85
C ARG A 271 1.45 -6.00 22.82
N ILE A 272 1.92 -7.10 22.24
CA ILE A 272 3.36 -7.41 22.12
C ILE A 272 3.68 -7.58 20.64
N LYS A 273 4.71 -6.89 20.15
CA LYS A 273 5.22 -7.02 18.78
C LYS A 273 6.73 -7.20 18.80
N LEU A 274 7.24 -8.28 18.24
CA LEU A 274 8.65 -8.63 18.14
C LEU A 274 9.00 -8.88 16.67
N TYR A 275 9.96 -8.15 16.12
CA TYR A 275 10.36 -8.24 14.71
C TYR A 275 11.87 -8.43 14.62
N CYS A 276 12.35 -9.41 13.85
CA CYS A 276 13.80 -9.60 13.65
C CYS A 276 14.58 -9.66 14.98
N VAL A 277 14.04 -10.37 15.96
CA VAL A 277 14.68 -10.53 17.27
C VAL A 277 15.48 -11.83 17.26
N GLU A 278 16.73 -11.79 17.67
CA GLU A 278 17.55 -12.99 17.85
C GLU A 278 17.72 -13.23 19.35
N LEU A 279 17.32 -14.40 19.85
CA LEU A 279 17.55 -14.79 21.25
C LEU A 279 18.73 -15.76 21.30
N VAL A 280 19.82 -15.36 21.93
CA VAL A 280 21.05 -16.15 21.99
C VAL A 280 20.94 -17.20 23.09
N ARG A 281 21.39 -18.44 22.83
CA ARG A 281 21.65 -19.51 23.82
C ARG A 281 20.61 -19.68 24.95
N TYR A 282 19.65 -20.60 24.78
CA TYR A 282 18.64 -20.95 25.80
C TYR A 282 17.76 -19.79 26.31
N SER A 283 17.99 -18.56 25.83
CA SER A 283 17.15 -17.40 26.09
C SER A 283 15.72 -17.64 25.61
N MET A 284 14.76 -17.26 26.44
CA MET A 284 13.35 -17.47 26.14
C MET A 284 12.48 -16.25 26.45
N VAL A 285 11.44 -16.07 25.65
CA VAL A 285 10.38 -15.10 25.90
C VAL A 285 9.21 -15.79 26.60
N ILE A 286 8.78 -15.26 27.74
CA ILE A 286 7.67 -15.79 28.53
C ILE A 286 6.51 -14.78 28.52
N ILE A 287 5.35 -15.26 28.06
CA ILE A 287 4.07 -14.53 28.06
C ILE A 287 3.05 -15.39 28.80
N ASN A 288 2.88 -15.12 30.11
CA ASN A 288 2.06 -15.91 31.02
C ASN A 288 0.76 -15.21 31.46
N HIS A 289 0.44 -14.05 30.88
CA HIS A 289 -0.78 -13.28 31.15
C HIS A 289 -1.65 -13.13 29.89
N GLU A 290 -2.88 -12.63 30.05
CA GLU A 290 -3.79 -12.44 28.93
C GLU A 290 -3.37 -11.23 28.09
N CYS A 291 -3.08 -11.50 26.82
CA CYS A 291 -2.83 -10.50 25.78
C CYS A 291 -4.03 -10.37 24.85
N GLU A 292 -4.21 -9.19 24.27
CA GLU A 292 -5.11 -8.94 23.15
C GLU A 292 -4.44 -9.27 21.83
N ARG A 293 -3.12 -9.04 21.73
CA ARG A 293 -2.36 -9.23 20.51
C ARG A 293 -0.91 -9.61 20.80
N ILE A 294 -0.41 -10.63 20.12
CA ILE A 294 1.01 -11.02 20.12
C ILE A 294 1.43 -11.20 18.67
N ILE A 295 2.43 -10.47 18.23
CA ILE A 295 3.05 -10.61 16.91
C ILE A 295 4.52 -10.86 17.13
N VAL A 296 5.03 -11.96 16.60
CA VAL A 296 6.44 -12.32 16.55
C VAL A 296 6.71 -12.64 15.10
N ARG A 297 7.74 -12.06 14.49
CA ARG A 297 8.12 -12.32 13.10
C ARG A 297 9.62 -12.32 12.91
N ASN A 298 10.09 -13.13 11.97
CA ASN A 298 11.50 -13.31 11.60
C ASN A 298 12.41 -13.38 12.83
N THR A 299 11.95 -14.08 13.86
CA THR A 299 12.59 -14.09 15.16
C THR A 299 13.13 -15.48 15.43
N THR A 300 14.32 -15.57 16.01
CA THR A 300 14.95 -16.85 16.37
C THR A 300 15.04 -16.99 17.87
N GLY A 301 14.57 -18.12 18.42
CA GLY A 301 14.64 -18.38 19.87
C GLY A 301 13.44 -19.12 20.46
N TYR A 302 13.43 -19.24 21.79
CA TYR A 302 12.41 -19.99 22.53
C TYR A 302 11.27 -19.09 23.04
N PHE A 303 10.03 -19.58 22.94
CA PHE A 303 8.83 -18.88 23.36
C PHE A 303 7.93 -19.76 24.22
N VAL A 304 7.48 -19.21 25.35
CA VAL A 304 6.51 -19.83 26.25
C VAL A 304 5.28 -18.93 26.34
N ILE A 305 4.19 -19.33 25.71
CA ILE A 305 2.95 -18.54 25.62
C ILE A 305 1.82 -19.31 26.31
N SER A 306 1.92 -19.42 27.64
CA SER A 306 1.12 -20.34 28.46
C SER A 306 -0.39 -20.14 28.36
N ASN A 307 -0.85 -18.94 27.96
CA ASN A 307 -2.26 -18.62 27.78
C ASN A 307 -2.87 -18.98 26.44
N ILE A 308 -2.04 -19.46 25.51
CA ILE A 308 -2.46 -19.89 24.17
C ILE A 308 -2.08 -21.36 23.97
N ILE A 309 -0.93 -21.77 24.49
CA ILE A 309 -0.33 -23.07 24.27
C ILE A 309 0.01 -23.71 25.62
N LYS A 310 -0.42 -24.95 25.82
CA LYS A 310 -0.22 -25.72 27.06
C LYS A 310 0.61 -26.97 26.79
N THR A 311 1.45 -27.34 27.76
CA THR A 311 2.02 -28.69 27.91
C THR A 311 1.41 -29.37 29.14
N PRO A 312 1.43 -30.71 29.21
CA PRO A 312 0.97 -31.46 30.37
C PRO A 312 1.66 -31.07 31.69
N SER A 313 2.95 -30.70 31.65
CA SER A 313 3.76 -30.32 32.82
C SER A 313 3.72 -28.83 33.16
N GLY A 314 2.85 -28.03 32.52
CA GLY A 314 2.56 -26.63 32.89
C GLY A 314 3.62 -25.59 32.51
N TYR A 315 4.90 -25.94 32.51
CA TYR A 315 6.01 -25.00 32.28
C TYR A 315 6.89 -25.32 31.05
N ASP A 316 6.60 -26.43 30.37
CA ASP A 316 7.50 -26.98 29.36
C ASP A 316 7.16 -26.60 27.91
N ALA A 317 6.07 -25.86 27.67
CA ALA A 317 5.61 -25.57 26.30
C ALA A 317 6.53 -24.54 25.64
N THR A 318 7.64 -25.03 25.10
CA THR A 318 8.61 -24.24 24.37
C THR A 318 8.34 -24.37 22.88
N LEU A 319 7.91 -23.28 22.26
CA LEU A 319 8.00 -23.11 20.82
C LEU A 319 9.40 -22.62 20.50
N TYR A 320 10.10 -23.29 19.60
CA TYR A 320 11.35 -22.77 19.07
C TYR A 320 11.10 -22.18 17.68
N LEU A 321 11.50 -20.94 17.47
CA LEU A 321 11.42 -20.28 16.17
C LEU A 321 12.82 -20.24 15.55
N GLN A 322 12.90 -20.53 14.25
CA GLN A 322 14.09 -20.32 13.43
C GLN A 322 13.70 -19.38 12.31
N ASP A 323 13.91 -18.08 12.53
CA ASP A 323 13.42 -16.98 11.70
C ASP A 323 11.90 -17.08 11.44
N GLY A 324 11.18 -17.58 12.44
CA GLY A 324 9.75 -17.90 12.34
C GLY A 324 8.85 -16.77 12.82
N SER A 325 7.54 -17.03 12.74
CA SER A 325 6.48 -16.11 13.16
C SER A 325 5.44 -16.77 14.06
N ILE A 326 4.96 -16.01 15.05
CA ILE A 326 3.78 -16.30 15.86
C ILE A 326 2.86 -15.09 15.79
N ILE A 327 1.62 -15.27 15.33
CA ILE A 327 0.62 -14.19 15.37
C ILE A 327 -0.61 -14.67 16.12
N PHE A 328 -0.91 -14.02 17.23
CA PHE A 328 -2.15 -14.20 17.99
C PHE A 328 -2.92 -12.88 18.02
N GLU A 329 -4.21 -12.95 17.70
CA GLU A 329 -5.11 -11.79 17.73
C GLU A 329 -6.46 -12.14 18.35
N LYS A 330 -6.88 -11.31 19.31
CA LYS A 330 -8.23 -11.33 19.90
C LYS A 330 -9.12 -10.34 19.16
N ASN A 331 -10.03 -10.81 18.34
CA ASN A 331 -11.05 -9.97 17.72
C ASN A 331 -12.17 -9.69 18.73
N LEU A 332 -12.08 -8.54 19.40
CA LEU A 332 -13.02 -8.11 20.43
C LEU A 332 -14.46 -7.98 19.91
N SER A 333 -14.63 -7.56 18.64
CA SER A 333 -15.96 -7.34 18.05
C SER A 333 -16.74 -8.64 17.82
N LYS A 334 -16.03 -9.72 17.46
CA LYS A 334 -16.64 -11.03 17.12
C LYS A 334 -16.43 -12.10 18.18
N ARG A 335 -15.70 -11.79 19.27
CA ARG A 335 -15.22 -12.76 20.28
C ARG A 335 -14.46 -13.95 19.67
N ARG A 336 -13.81 -13.72 18.53
CA ARG A 336 -13.03 -14.74 17.81
C ARG A 336 -11.55 -14.53 18.06
N TYR A 337 -10.82 -15.63 18.20
CA TYR A 337 -9.38 -15.62 18.40
C TYR A 337 -8.71 -16.35 17.24
N SER A 338 -7.61 -15.79 16.75
CA SER A 338 -6.80 -16.39 15.69
C SER A 338 -5.37 -16.64 16.14
N LEU A 339 -4.77 -17.75 15.69
CA LEU A 339 -3.38 -18.10 15.89
C LEU A 339 -2.73 -18.51 14.56
N LEU A 340 -1.59 -17.92 14.23
CA LEU A 340 -0.68 -18.35 13.17
C LEU A 340 0.63 -18.80 13.82
N LEU A 341 1.10 -19.98 13.44
CA LEU A 341 2.46 -20.47 13.69
C LEU A 341 3.13 -20.70 12.34
N ASP A 342 4.28 -20.08 12.11
CA ASP A 342 5.02 -20.12 10.86
C ASP A 342 6.51 -20.39 11.12
N HIS A 343 7.10 -21.42 10.51
CA HIS A 343 8.49 -21.86 10.75
C HIS A 343 8.79 -22.08 12.25
N VAL A 344 7.90 -22.83 12.92
CA VAL A 344 8.00 -23.13 14.36
C VAL A 344 8.32 -24.60 14.58
N THR A 345 9.27 -24.89 15.47
CA THR A 345 9.57 -26.24 15.95
C THR A 345 8.91 -26.50 17.30
N ILE A 346 8.27 -27.67 17.44
CA ILE A 346 7.58 -28.13 18.64
C ILE A 346 8.19 -29.46 19.09
N ASP A 347 8.92 -29.41 20.21
CA ASP A 347 9.68 -30.56 20.73
C ASP A 347 8.92 -31.40 21.76
N LYS A 348 7.79 -30.91 22.26
CA LYS A 348 7.02 -31.56 23.31
C LYS A 348 5.55 -31.64 22.94
N ARG A 349 4.83 -32.56 23.59
CA ARG A 349 3.38 -32.70 23.44
C ARG A 349 2.69 -31.41 23.86
N THR A 350 2.01 -30.80 22.91
CA THR A 350 1.53 -29.43 23.01
C THR A 350 0.05 -29.41 22.64
N THR A 351 -0.75 -28.68 23.41
CA THR A 351 -2.18 -28.50 23.15
C THR A 351 -2.48 -27.02 23.03
N ILE A 352 -3.14 -26.64 21.94
CA ILE A 352 -3.68 -25.31 21.75
C ILE A 352 -4.89 -25.15 22.67
N ARG A 353 -4.95 -24.06 23.44
CA ARG A 353 -6.05 -23.80 24.39
C ARG A 353 -7.40 -23.60 23.68
N GLN A 354 -8.45 -23.76 24.46
CA GLN A 354 -9.84 -23.48 24.05
C GLN A 354 -10.03 -22.02 23.62
N ASN A 355 -11.10 -21.77 22.87
CA ASN A 355 -11.52 -20.49 22.27
C ASN A 355 -10.72 -20.01 21.05
N LEU A 356 -9.80 -20.79 20.49
CA LEU A 356 -9.19 -20.45 19.20
C LEU A 356 -10.05 -20.93 18.05
N HIS A 357 -10.54 -19.98 17.24
CA HIS A 357 -11.50 -20.24 16.17
C HIS A 357 -10.79 -20.36 14.80
N VAL A 358 -9.64 -19.70 14.64
CA VAL A 358 -8.87 -19.70 13.40
C VAL A 358 -7.43 -20.08 13.72
N ILE A 359 -6.95 -21.18 13.16
CA ILE A 359 -5.59 -21.67 13.37
C ILE A 359 -4.92 -21.87 12.01
N LYS A 360 -3.73 -21.30 11.85
CA LYS A 360 -2.89 -21.43 10.66
C LYS A 360 -1.53 -21.97 11.09
N LEU A 361 -1.09 -23.05 10.45
CA LEU A 361 0.18 -23.72 10.69
C LEU A 361 0.92 -23.75 9.36
N ILE A 362 2.09 -23.12 9.28
CA ILE A 362 2.91 -23.01 8.07
C ILE A 362 4.33 -23.45 8.43
N SER A 363 4.89 -24.40 7.69
CA SER A 363 6.25 -24.91 7.93
C SER A 363 6.53 -25.30 9.39
N VAL A 364 5.52 -25.82 10.11
CA VAL A 364 5.67 -26.23 11.50
C VAL A 364 6.30 -27.62 11.57
N VAL A 365 7.38 -27.77 12.33
CA VAL A 365 8.08 -29.05 12.54
C VAL A 365 7.77 -29.57 13.94
N ILE A 366 7.18 -30.75 14.02
CA ILE A 366 6.86 -31.41 15.29
C ILE A 366 7.78 -32.63 15.43
N SER A 367 8.59 -32.63 16.48
CA SER A 367 9.55 -33.70 16.77
C SER A 367 8.85 -35.06 16.93
N GLU A 368 9.52 -36.17 16.62
CA GLU A 368 8.91 -37.52 16.48
C GLU A 368 8.06 -37.98 17.67
N ARG A 369 8.44 -37.59 18.90
CA ARG A 369 7.74 -37.95 20.15
C ARG A 369 6.74 -36.88 20.61
N ALA A 370 6.70 -35.76 19.91
CA ALA A 370 5.80 -34.65 20.15
C ALA A 370 4.51 -34.81 19.33
N SER A 371 3.50 -34.04 19.72
CA SER A 371 2.26 -33.91 18.98
C SER A 371 1.69 -32.53 19.24
N LEU A 372 1.03 -31.95 18.24
CA LEU A 372 0.26 -30.72 18.37
C LEU A 372 -1.22 -31.06 18.31
N LYS A 373 -1.91 -30.91 19.44
CA LYS A 373 -3.36 -31.09 19.52
C LYS A 373 -4.08 -29.76 19.33
N ILE A 374 -4.97 -29.72 18.34
CA ILE A 374 -5.82 -28.56 18.03
C ILE A 374 -7.06 -28.58 18.95
N ASN A 375 -7.55 -27.41 19.36
CA ASN A 375 -8.71 -27.30 20.24
C ASN A 375 -10.02 -27.64 19.51
N ASN A 376 -11.05 -27.97 20.29
CA ASN A 376 -12.34 -28.40 19.75
C ASN A 376 -13.13 -27.26 19.08
N ASP A 377 -12.94 -26.01 19.54
CA ASP A 377 -13.65 -24.81 19.07
C ASP A 377 -13.08 -24.23 17.75
N CYS A 378 -12.13 -24.92 17.13
CA CYS A 378 -11.51 -24.46 15.88
C CYS A 378 -12.50 -24.56 14.72
N GLU A 379 -12.86 -23.41 14.13
CA GLU A 379 -13.76 -23.31 12.97
C GLU A 379 -12.99 -23.30 11.64
N VAL A 380 -11.77 -22.77 11.63
CA VAL A 380 -10.91 -22.62 10.44
C VAL A 380 -9.51 -23.15 10.74
N LEU A 381 -9.08 -24.17 9.99
CA LEU A 381 -7.74 -24.76 10.12
C LEU A 381 -7.01 -24.71 8.77
N LEU A 382 -5.80 -24.15 8.78
CA LEU A 382 -4.85 -24.20 7.66
C LEU A 382 -3.59 -24.93 8.13
N ILE A 383 -3.16 -25.91 7.35
CA ILE A 383 -1.91 -26.66 7.51
C ILE A 383 -1.16 -26.56 6.19
N ASP A 384 0.05 -26.02 6.19
CA ASP A 384 0.86 -25.84 4.99
C ASP A 384 2.29 -26.28 5.27
N SER A 385 2.79 -27.25 4.50
CA SER A 385 4.20 -27.67 4.49
C SER A 385 4.74 -28.05 5.88
N CYS A 386 3.86 -28.57 6.74
CA CYS A 386 4.22 -28.97 8.10
C CYS A 386 4.85 -30.38 8.12
N ASN A 387 5.55 -30.73 9.19
CA ASN A 387 6.09 -32.06 9.42
C ASN A 387 5.79 -32.54 10.85
N GLY A 388 5.51 -33.83 11.02
CA GLY A 388 5.18 -34.44 12.31
C GLY A 388 3.67 -34.54 12.60
N ASN A 389 3.30 -34.82 13.86
CA ASN A 389 1.95 -35.27 14.23
C ASN A 389 1.03 -34.13 14.67
N ILE A 390 0.08 -33.74 13.80
CA ILE A 390 -0.98 -32.77 14.11
C ILE A 390 -2.29 -33.53 14.34
N ASP A 391 -2.81 -33.47 15.56
CA ASP A 391 -4.09 -34.07 15.96
C ASP A 391 -5.20 -33.01 15.97
N PHE A 392 -6.02 -33.02 14.93
CA PHE A 392 -7.25 -32.22 14.83
C PHE A 392 -8.52 -33.08 14.89
N SER A 393 -8.42 -34.32 15.36
CA SER A 393 -9.57 -35.24 15.47
C SER A 393 -10.67 -34.75 16.42
N GLY A 394 -10.31 -33.87 17.36
CA GLY A 394 -11.22 -33.22 18.31
C GLY A 394 -11.93 -31.97 17.80
N CYS A 395 -11.60 -31.45 16.61
CA CYS A 395 -12.18 -30.21 16.07
C CYS A 395 -13.61 -30.41 15.55
N THR A 396 -14.57 -30.54 16.46
CA THR A 396 -15.98 -30.84 16.15
C THR A 396 -16.71 -29.70 15.43
N ASP A 397 -16.20 -28.47 15.54
CA ASP A 397 -16.78 -27.25 14.98
C ASP A 397 -16.09 -26.77 13.70
N LEU A 398 -15.17 -27.58 13.15
CA LEU A 398 -14.40 -27.23 11.96
C LEU A 398 -15.32 -27.09 10.73
N ARG A 399 -15.30 -25.90 10.11
CA ARG A 399 -16.08 -25.56 8.91
C ARG A 399 -15.21 -25.34 7.68
N PHE A 400 -13.97 -24.90 7.87
CA PHE A 400 -13.03 -24.59 6.80
C PHE A 400 -11.71 -25.31 7.05
N LEU A 401 -11.28 -26.14 6.10
CA LEU A 401 -10.04 -26.89 6.18
C LEU A 401 -9.19 -26.65 4.94
N THR A 402 -7.95 -26.19 5.14
CA THR A 402 -6.91 -26.09 4.11
C THR A 402 -5.74 -26.98 4.49
N ILE A 403 -5.33 -27.89 3.62
CA ILE A 403 -4.14 -28.73 3.80
C ILE A 403 -3.27 -28.63 2.54
N LYS A 404 -2.01 -28.23 2.71
CA LYS A 404 -1.02 -28.13 1.63
C LYS A 404 0.24 -28.87 2.00
N ASN A 405 0.79 -29.66 1.07
CA ASN A 405 2.07 -30.36 1.21
C ASN A 405 2.25 -31.08 2.57
N TYR A 406 1.19 -31.73 3.07
CA TYR A 406 1.17 -32.42 4.35
C TYR A 406 0.63 -33.84 4.20
N LYS A 407 0.71 -34.67 5.26
CA LYS A 407 0.04 -35.98 5.25
C LYS A 407 -1.48 -35.79 5.27
N PHE A 408 -2.17 -36.40 4.31
CA PHE A 408 -3.64 -36.40 4.32
C PHE A 408 -4.19 -37.29 5.43
N ILE A 409 -5.11 -36.76 6.23
CA ILE A 409 -5.80 -37.48 7.32
C ILE A 409 -7.31 -37.30 7.13
N TYR A 410 -8.03 -38.43 7.04
CA TYR A 410 -9.47 -38.44 6.84
C TYR A 410 -10.22 -38.77 8.13
N HIS A 411 -10.99 -37.80 8.63
CA HIS A 411 -11.88 -37.94 9.77
C HIS A 411 -13.32 -37.71 9.31
N LYS A 412 -14.07 -38.79 9.03
CA LYS A 412 -15.43 -38.72 8.47
C LYS A 412 -16.31 -37.64 9.10
N ASN A 413 -16.37 -37.59 10.44
CA ASN A 413 -17.20 -36.65 11.19
C ASN A 413 -16.86 -35.16 10.94
N ILE A 414 -15.60 -34.87 10.61
CA ILE A 414 -15.13 -33.52 10.28
C ILE A 414 -15.55 -33.19 8.84
N TYR A 415 -15.21 -34.06 7.89
CA TYR A 415 -15.47 -33.84 6.46
C TYR A 415 -16.97 -33.82 6.09
N ASP A 416 -17.83 -34.46 6.88
CA ASP A 416 -19.28 -34.40 6.73
C ASP A 416 -19.87 -33.00 7.08
N LYS A 417 -19.16 -32.21 7.90
CA LYS A 417 -19.60 -30.88 8.39
C LYS A 417 -18.92 -29.70 7.69
N LEU A 418 -17.88 -29.94 6.90
CA LEU A 418 -17.14 -28.87 6.22
C LEU A 418 -18.04 -28.09 5.25
N LEU A 419 -17.87 -26.76 5.27
CA LEU A 419 -18.43 -25.84 4.27
C LEU A 419 -17.40 -25.56 3.16
N SER A 420 -16.11 -25.63 3.48
CA SER A 420 -15.02 -25.38 2.54
C SER A 420 -13.86 -26.35 2.76
N LEU A 421 -13.30 -26.86 1.66
CA LEU A 421 -12.13 -27.72 1.66
C LEU A 421 -11.12 -27.26 0.60
N HIS A 422 -9.86 -27.08 0.99
CA HIS A 422 -8.75 -26.81 0.07
C HIS A 422 -7.62 -27.82 0.30
N LEU A 423 -7.28 -28.60 -0.72
CA LEU A 423 -6.21 -29.59 -0.71
C LEU A 423 -5.18 -29.24 -1.79
N GLU A 424 -3.90 -29.16 -1.44
CA GLU A 424 -2.81 -28.80 -2.36
C GLU A 424 -1.58 -29.71 -2.18
N GLY A 425 -1.05 -30.28 -3.27
CA GLY A 425 0.18 -31.08 -3.24
C GLY A 425 0.09 -32.34 -2.35
N LEU A 426 -1.05 -33.03 -2.37
CA LEU A 426 -1.33 -34.19 -1.50
C LEU A 426 -1.46 -35.50 -2.28
N ASN A 427 -1.03 -36.61 -1.67
CA ASN A 427 -1.43 -37.95 -2.08
C ASN A 427 -2.53 -38.50 -1.15
N ILE A 428 -3.64 -38.93 -1.74
CA ILE A 428 -4.83 -39.42 -1.04
C ILE A 428 -4.97 -40.92 -1.28
N ASP A 429 -4.59 -41.69 -0.25
CA ASP A 429 -4.62 -43.16 -0.25
C ASP A 429 -5.92 -43.73 0.35
N THR A 430 -6.99 -42.94 0.41
CA THR A 430 -8.30 -43.38 0.93
C THR A 430 -9.47 -42.78 0.14
N ILE A 431 -10.67 -43.36 0.31
CA ILE A 431 -11.88 -42.83 -0.32
C ILE A 431 -12.40 -41.65 0.53
N VAL A 432 -12.43 -40.46 -0.08
CA VAL A 432 -12.90 -39.24 0.57
C VAL A 432 -14.31 -38.95 0.10
N ARG A 433 -15.28 -38.97 1.02
CA ARG A 433 -16.67 -38.59 0.75
C ARG A 433 -16.96 -37.28 1.44
N LEU A 434 -17.19 -36.24 0.66
CA LEU A 434 -17.57 -34.94 1.23
C LEU A 434 -19.06 -34.93 1.59
N GLY A 435 -19.39 -34.29 2.72
CA GLY A 435 -20.76 -34.11 3.16
C GLY A 435 -21.58 -33.26 2.20
N THR A 436 -22.90 -33.26 2.35
CA THR A 436 -23.81 -32.43 1.54
C THR A 436 -23.76 -30.95 1.88
N ASN A 437 -23.05 -30.58 2.96
CA ASN A 437 -22.88 -29.21 3.42
C ASN A 437 -21.73 -28.47 2.70
N ILE A 438 -20.90 -29.20 1.94
CA ILE A 438 -19.75 -28.61 1.25
C ILE A 438 -20.22 -27.63 0.18
N LYS A 439 -19.78 -26.38 0.29
CA LYS A 439 -20.07 -25.30 -0.67
C LYS A 439 -18.88 -24.98 -1.54
N VAL A 440 -17.67 -25.08 -1.00
CA VAL A 440 -16.44 -24.70 -1.69
C VAL A 440 -15.44 -25.86 -1.66
N VAL A 441 -14.94 -26.26 -2.83
CA VAL A 441 -13.88 -27.28 -2.94
C VAL A 441 -12.77 -26.79 -3.86
N LYS A 442 -11.53 -26.76 -3.35
CA LYS A 442 -10.32 -26.45 -4.11
C LYS A 442 -9.35 -27.63 -4.03
N LEU A 443 -8.98 -28.21 -5.17
CA LEU A 443 -8.04 -29.33 -5.29
C LEU A 443 -6.91 -28.92 -6.25
N VAL A 444 -5.66 -28.89 -5.79
CA VAL A 444 -4.51 -28.45 -6.58
C VAL A 444 -3.38 -29.47 -6.45
N ASP A 445 -2.85 -30.00 -7.55
CA ASP A 445 -1.75 -30.99 -7.52
C ASP A 445 -2.04 -32.19 -6.60
N VAL A 446 -3.31 -32.64 -6.58
CA VAL A 446 -3.76 -33.77 -5.76
C VAL A 446 -3.69 -35.06 -6.56
N THR A 447 -3.09 -36.10 -5.99
CA THR A 447 -3.06 -37.45 -6.55
C THR A 447 -3.90 -38.40 -5.70
N THR A 448 -4.66 -39.29 -6.33
CA THR A 448 -5.36 -40.40 -5.67
C THR A 448 -4.85 -41.73 -6.22
N GLY A 449 -4.63 -42.73 -5.37
CA GLY A 449 -4.38 -44.11 -5.80
C GLY A 449 -5.49 -44.71 -6.69
N TRP A 450 -5.20 -45.81 -7.40
CA TRP A 450 -6.11 -46.41 -8.38
C TRP A 450 -7.47 -46.83 -7.82
N PHE A 451 -7.51 -47.29 -6.57
CA PHE A 451 -8.74 -47.73 -5.89
C PHE A 451 -9.33 -46.67 -4.95
N THR A 452 -8.79 -45.45 -4.96
CA THR A 452 -9.26 -44.35 -4.13
C THR A 452 -9.97 -43.33 -5.00
N SER A 453 -10.84 -42.54 -4.38
CA SER A 453 -11.58 -41.49 -5.10
C SER A 453 -11.94 -40.35 -4.17
N VAL A 454 -12.03 -39.15 -4.74
CA VAL A 454 -12.64 -37.99 -4.09
C VAL A 454 -14.05 -37.85 -4.66
N GLN A 455 -15.06 -37.92 -3.78
CA GLN A 455 -16.47 -37.85 -4.16
C GLN A 455 -17.07 -36.55 -3.64
N ILE A 456 -17.41 -35.65 -4.56
CA ILE A 456 -18.08 -34.38 -4.27
C ILE A 456 -19.57 -34.57 -4.58
N LYS A 457 -20.41 -34.47 -3.55
CA LYS A 457 -21.87 -34.60 -3.69
C LYS A 457 -22.49 -33.38 -4.36
N HIS A 458 -23.79 -33.47 -4.64
CA HIS A 458 -24.61 -32.33 -5.05
C HIS A 458 -24.54 -31.22 -3.99
N ASN A 459 -24.60 -29.95 -4.42
CA ASN A 459 -24.56 -28.69 -3.63
C ASN A 459 -23.24 -27.90 -3.58
N CYS A 460 -22.19 -28.33 -4.30
CA CYS A 460 -20.96 -27.53 -4.38
C CYS A 460 -21.21 -26.26 -5.23
N GLU A 461 -21.18 -25.08 -4.58
CA GLU A 461 -21.38 -23.77 -5.21
C GLU A 461 -20.13 -23.33 -5.97
N THR A 462 -18.96 -23.55 -5.38
CA THR A 462 -17.66 -23.20 -5.94
C THR A 462 -16.73 -24.41 -5.95
N MET A 463 -16.18 -24.74 -7.12
CA MET A 463 -15.22 -25.81 -7.31
C MET A 463 -14.04 -25.30 -8.11
N TYR A 464 -12.82 -25.65 -7.70
CA TYR A 464 -11.60 -25.40 -8.45
C TYR A 464 -10.72 -26.64 -8.38
N VAL A 465 -10.33 -27.18 -9.52
CA VAL A 465 -9.53 -28.40 -9.64
C VAL A 465 -8.40 -28.13 -10.60
N ARG A 466 -7.14 -28.26 -10.18
CA ARG A 466 -5.94 -28.08 -11.00
C ARG A 466 -4.98 -29.24 -10.79
N ASN A 467 -4.43 -29.79 -11.87
CA ASN A 467 -3.44 -30.88 -11.84
C ASN A 467 -3.86 -32.10 -11.02
N PHE A 468 -5.15 -32.40 -10.95
CA PHE A 468 -5.64 -33.57 -10.25
C PHE A 468 -5.33 -34.85 -11.05
N VAL A 469 -4.82 -35.88 -10.37
CA VAL A 469 -4.50 -37.19 -10.98
C VAL A 469 -5.23 -38.29 -10.23
N GLY A 470 -6.07 -39.05 -10.95
CA GLY A 470 -6.80 -40.20 -10.42
C GLY A 470 -8.32 -40.02 -10.49
N ASN A 471 -9.08 -40.63 -9.56
CA ASN A 471 -10.53 -40.69 -9.66
C ASN A 471 -11.22 -39.55 -8.89
N LEU A 472 -11.79 -38.60 -9.63
CA LEU A 472 -12.66 -37.54 -9.10
C LEU A 472 -14.08 -37.74 -9.59
N THR A 473 -15.03 -37.88 -8.67
CA THR A 473 -16.46 -38.06 -8.98
C THR A 473 -17.24 -36.82 -8.57
N ILE A 474 -17.83 -36.13 -9.55
CA ILE A 474 -18.65 -34.93 -9.35
C ILE A 474 -19.93 -35.08 -10.20
N PRO A 475 -20.94 -35.83 -9.72
CA PRO A 475 -22.07 -36.28 -10.55
C PRO A 475 -22.86 -35.15 -11.21
N TYR A 476 -22.88 -33.96 -10.58
CA TYR A 476 -23.59 -32.80 -11.09
C TYR A 476 -22.87 -32.08 -12.26
N LEU A 477 -21.53 -32.08 -12.26
CA LEU A 477 -20.74 -31.38 -13.28
C LEU A 477 -20.26 -32.31 -14.39
N PHE A 478 -20.08 -33.60 -14.10
CA PHE A 478 -19.61 -34.60 -15.05
C PHE A 478 -20.52 -35.82 -14.98
N ASN A 479 -21.31 -36.02 -16.04
CA ASN A 479 -22.03 -37.28 -16.26
C ASN A 479 -21.11 -38.34 -16.93
N CYS A 480 -19.94 -37.93 -17.42
CA CYS A 480 -18.92 -38.80 -17.99
C CYS A 480 -17.99 -39.33 -16.89
N PHE A 481 -17.95 -40.65 -16.75
CA PHE A 481 -17.07 -41.34 -15.83
C PHE A 481 -15.58 -41.20 -16.27
N SER A 482 -14.72 -40.99 -15.27
CA SER A 482 -13.31 -41.42 -15.16
C SER A 482 -12.17 -40.85 -16.02
N LYS A 483 -12.35 -40.13 -17.15
CA LYS A 483 -11.19 -39.87 -18.05
C LYS A 483 -10.69 -38.43 -18.27
N ILE A 484 -11.36 -37.40 -17.76
CA ILE A 484 -10.96 -36.00 -18.00
C ILE A 484 -9.63 -35.64 -17.28
N PHE A 485 -9.25 -36.36 -16.22
CA PHE A 485 -8.14 -35.99 -15.31
C PHE A 485 -6.81 -36.73 -15.57
N THR A 486 -6.53 -37.14 -16.81
CA THR A 486 -5.38 -38.01 -17.12
C THR A 486 -4.09 -37.25 -17.45
N ARG A 487 -4.12 -35.92 -17.65
CA ARG A 487 -2.95 -35.13 -18.04
C ARG A 487 -2.60 -34.07 -16.98
N LYS A 488 -1.32 -34.05 -16.58
CA LYS A 488 -0.71 -32.92 -15.85
C LYS A 488 -1.05 -31.62 -16.60
N THR A 489 -1.37 -30.53 -15.89
CA THR A 489 -1.76 -29.17 -16.38
C THR A 489 -3.26 -28.86 -16.57
N THR A 490 -4.17 -29.81 -16.36
CA THR A 490 -5.62 -29.56 -16.50
C THR A 490 -6.16 -28.69 -15.37
N THR A 491 -6.94 -27.64 -15.68
CA THR A 491 -7.66 -26.83 -14.68
C THR A 491 -9.15 -26.73 -15.02
N ILE A 492 -9.99 -26.89 -14.01
CA ILE A 492 -11.45 -26.78 -14.08
C ILE A 492 -11.90 -25.90 -12.91
N ALA A 493 -12.63 -24.83 -13.19
CA ALA A 493 -13.31 -24.07 -12.14
C ALA A 493 -14.80 -23.94 -12.45
N HIS A 494 -15.62 -23.95 -11.41
CA HIS A 494 -17.05 -23.73 -11.47
C HIS A 494 -17.42 -22.82 -10.29
N GLU A 495 -17.92 -21.62 -10.54
CA GLU A 495 -18.06 -20.60 -9.49
C GLU A 495 -19.22 -19.66 -9.76
N MET A 496 -19.88 -19.19 -8.70
CA MET A 496 -20.92 -18.15 -8.79
C MET A 496 -20.30 -16.75 -8.70
N MET A 497 -20.40 -15.96 -9.78
CA MET A 497 -20.02 -14.54 -9.83
C MET A 497 -21.27 -13.65 -9.99
N PRO A 498 -21.99 -13.34 -8.91
CA PRO A 498 -23.31 -12.71 -8.96
C PRO A 498 -23.32 -11.32 -9.62
N ASP A 499 -22.23 -10.56 -9.51
CA ASP A 499 -22.20 -9.16 -9.93
C ASP A 499 -21.88 -8.94 -11.42
N ARG A 500 -21.49 -9.97 -12.19
CA ARG A 500 -21.02 -9.78 -13.58
C ARG A 500 -21.40 -10.85 -14.58
N LEU A 501 -21.03 -12.09 -14.29
CA LEU A 501 -21.04 -13.18 -15.27
C LEU A 501 -22.01 -14.30 -14.88
N GLY A 502 -22.66 -14.19 -13.72
CA GLY A 502 -23.51 -15.25 -13.18
C GLY A 502 -22.65 -16.45 -12.79
N ARG A 503 -23.17 -17.66 -12.99
CA ARG A 503 -22.39 -18.89 -12.75
C ARG A 503 -21.42 -19.15 -13.90
N ILE A 504 -20.16 -19.37 -13.60
CA ILE A 504 -19.08 -19.53 -14.58
C ILE A 504 -18.56 -20.97 -14.55
N ILE A 505 -18.23 -21.52 -15.72
CA ILE A 505 -17.33 -22.65 -15.87
C ILE A 505 -16.05 -22.22 -16.61
N PHE A 506 -14.89 -22.54 -16.04
CA PHE A 506 -13.58 -22.33 -16.63
C PHE A 506 -12.94 -23.68 -16.93
N LEU A 507 -12.52 -23.90 -18.17
CA LEU A 507 -11.86 -25.12 -18.62
C LEU A 507 -10.52 -24.75 -19.27
N ASN A 508 -9.42 -25.19 -18.68
CA ASN A 508 -8.07 -24.94 -19.19
C ASN A 508 -7.26 -26.23 -19.36
N ASN A 509 -6.62 -26.39 -20.53
CA ASN A 509 -5.87 -27.58 -20.94
C ASN A 509 -6.68 -28.89 -20.85
N VAL A 510 -8.00 -28.80 -21.01
CA VAL A 510 -8.91 -29.96 -20.98
C VAL A 510 -8.89 -30.68 -22.32
N TYR A 511 -8.82 -32.02 -22.30
CA TYR A 511 -8.98 -32.87 -23.48
C TYR A 511 -10.28 -33.69 -23.36
N LEU A 512 -11.21 -33.47 -24.27
CA LEU A 512 -12.49 -34.18 -24.32
C LEU A 512 -12.39 -35.40 -25.24
N GLU A 513 -12.58 -36.58 -24.67
CA GLU A 513 -12.71 -37.86 -25.40
C GLU A 513 -14.15 -38.13 -25.86
N GLU A 514 -15.13 -37.57 -25.15
CA GLU A 514 -16.56 -37.71 -25.42
C GLU A 514 -17.23 -36.34 -25.39
N ASP A 515 -18.47 -36.28 -25.87
CA ASP A 515 -19.27 -35.06 -25.80
C ASP A 515 -19.45 -34.61 -24.34
N TYR A 516 -19.26 -33.32 -24.08
CA TYR A 516 -19.46 -32.72 -22.77
C TYR A 516 -20.55 -31.67 -22.84
N GLU A 517 -21.66 -31.92 -22.14
CA GLU A 517 -22.77 -30.98 -22.02
C GLU A 517 -22.56 -30.08 -20.81
N VAL A 518 -22.51 -28.77 -21.04
CA VAL A 518 -22.37 -27.78 -19.97
C VAL A 518 -23.65 -27.75 -19.13
N PRO A 519 -23.56 -27.81 -17.79
CA PRO A 519 -24.74 -27.76 -16.90
C PRO A 519 -25.64 -26.54 -17.15
N ASN A 520 -26.97 -26.73 -17.08
CA ASN A 520 -27.99 -25.72 -17.44
C ASN A 520 -28.06 -24.49 -16.52
N ASP A 521 -27.29 -24.45 -15.45
CA ASP A 521 -27.17 -23.34 -14.52
C ASP A 521 -25.98 -22.42 -14.82
N VAL A 522 -25.12 -22.77 -15.78
CA VAL A 522 -23.94 -21.99 -16.16
C VAL A 522 -24.35 -20.84 -17.09
N ASP A 523 -24.09 -19.60 -16.65
CA ASP A 523 -24.31 -18.36 -17.40
C ASP A 523 -23.10 -17.99 -18.28
N SER A 524 -21.88 -18.41 -17.91
CA SER A 524 -20.65 -18.03 -18.63
C SER A 524 -19.66 -19.18 -18.76
N ILE A 525 -19.06 -19.31 -19.94
CA ILE A 525 -18.09 -20.35 -20.25
C ILE A 525 -16.77 -19.69 -20.66
N ILE A 526 -15.66 -20.11 -20.05
CA ILE A 526 -14.32 -19.63 -20.35
C ILE A 526 -13.44 -20.82 -20.70
N LEU A 527 -12.91 -20.83 -21.92
CA LEU A 527 -12.18 -21.94 -22.49
C LEU A 527 -10.75 -21.51 -22.84
N GLN A 528 -9.78 -22.29 -22.38
CA GLN A 528 -8.37 -22.07 -22.68
C GLN A 528 -7.72 -23.40 -23.05
N ASN A 529 -7.02 -23.46 -24.18
CA ASN A 529 -6.32 -24.66 -24.63
C ASN A 529 -7.17 -25.94 -24.65
N LEU A 530 -8.50 -25.80 -24.78
CA LEU A 530 -9.41 -26.93 -24.88
C LEU A 530 -9.09 -27.74 -26.14
N LYS A 531 -9.11 -29.07 -26.04
CA LYS A 531 -8.91 -29.96 -27.17
C LYS A 531 -9.99 -31.03 -27.21
N THR A 532 -10.40 -31.41 -28.41
CA THR A 532 -11.36 -32.51 -28.63
C THR A 532 -10.72 -33.57 -29.52
N ASN A 533 -11.07 -34.85 -29.35
CA ASN A 533 -10.57 -35.95 -30.19
C ASN A 533 -11.11 -35.97 -31.64
N GLY A 534 -11.74 -34.88 -32.10
CA GLY A 534 -12.34 -34.74 -33.42
C GLY A 534 -13.79 -35.25 -33.53
N ARG A 535 -14.22 -36.18 -32.67
CA ARG A 535 -15.62 -36.61 -32.55
C ARG A 535 -16.35 -35.95 -31.38
N ALA A 536 -15.63 -35.73 -30.29
CA ALA A 536 -16.13 -35.06 -29.09
C ALA A 536 -16.43 -33.58 -29.34
N ARG A 537 -17.50 -33.09 -28.71
CA ARG A 537 -17.96 -31.71 -28.78
C ARG A 537 -18.20 -31.15 -27.38
N LEU A 538 -17.91 -29.86 -27.20
CA LEU A 538 -18.42 -29.10 -26.06
C LEU A 538 -19.82 -28.58 -26.41
N ILE A 539 -20.86 -29.14 -25.81
CA ILE A 539 -22.25 -28.74 -26.04
C ILE A 539 -22.62 -27.65 -25.04
N THR A 540 -22.82 -26.44 -25.55
CA THR A 540 -23.26 -25.30 -24.73
C THR A 540 -24.72 -25.41 -24.34
N ASN A 541 -25.13 -24.75 -23.25
CA ASN A 541 -26.50 -24.76 -22.75
C ASN A 541 -27.30 -23.53 -23.27
N GLU A 542 -28.59 -23.49 -22.97
CA GLU A 542 -29.46 -22.36 -23.33
C GLU A 542 -29.25 -21.11 -22.46
N THR A 543 -28.76 -21.27 -21.23
CA THR A 543 -28.59 -20.17 -20.26
C THR A 543 -27.32 -19.35 -20.46
N CYS A 544 -26.39 -19.84 -21.28
CA CYS A 544 -25.09 -19.22 -21.54
C CYS A 544 -25.26 -17.83 -22.18
N LYS A 545 -24.81 -16.80 -21.45
CA LYS A 545 -24.80 -15.38 -21.82
C LYS A 545 -23.42 -14.88 -22.24
N CYS A 546 -22.34 -15.54 -21.81
CA CYS A 546 -20.98 -15.14 -22.14
C CYS A 546 -20.08 -16.33 -22.50
N LEU A 547 -19.30 -16.19 -23.56
CA LEU A 547 -18.34 -17.20 -24.02
C LEU A 547 -16.98 -16.55 -24.30
N TYR A 548 -15.95 -16.94 -23.55
CA TYR A 548 -14.57 -16.48 -23.73
C TYR A 548 -13.70 -17.64 -24.21
N ILE A 549 -13.04 -17.49 -25.36
CA ILE A 549 -12.41 -18.60 -26.06
C ILE A 549 -10.96 -18.25 -26.41
N ASN A 550 -10.03 -19.06 -25.94
CA ASN A 550 -8.62 -19.07 -26.30
C ASN A 550 -8.21 -20.51 -26.62
N VAL A 551 -8.68 -21.05 -27.75
CA VAL A 551 -8.68 -22.49 -28.02
C VAL A 551 -8.13 -22.82 -29.40
N TYR A 552 -7.28 -23.83 -29.51
CA TYR A 552 -6.56 -24.13 -30.76
C TYR A 552 -7.14 -25.31 -31.58
N GLN A 553 -7.76 -26.32 -30.94
CA GLN A 553 -8.17 -27.57 -31.60
C GLN A 553 -9.43 -28.18 -30.97
N SER A 554 -10.57 -27.50 -31.08
CA SER A 554 -11.84 -27.95 -30.47
C SER A 554 -13.04 -27.82 -31.41
N CYS A 555 -14.10 -28.56 -31.09
CA CYS A 555 -15.41 -28.40 -31.67
C CYS A 555 -16.41 -27.98 -30.58
N ILE A 556 -17.05 -26.82 -30.75
CA ILE A 556 -18.07 -26.30 -29.81
C ILE A 556 -19.42 -26.34 -30.53
N ASP A 557 -20.38 -27.02 -29.93
CA ASP A 557 -21.77 -27.06 -30.38
C ASP A 557 -22.56 -25.93 -29.70
N VAL A 558 -22.94 -24.95 -30.51
CA VAL A 558 -23.70 -23.76 -30.12
C VAL A 558 -25.18 -23.85 -30.47
N SER A 559 -25.69 -25.02 -30.89
CA SER A 559 -27.09 -25.21 -31.29
C SER A 559 -28.11 -24.79 -30.24
N ARG A 560 -27.73 -24.87 -28.96
CA ARG A 560 -28.58 -24.50 -27.82
C ARG A 560 -28.34 -23.08 -27.32
N MET A 561 -27.31 -22.37 -27.80
CA MET A 561 -26.84 -21.10 -27.24
C MET A 561 -27.71 -19.88 -27.63
N LYS A 562 -28.97 -19.87 -27.19
CA LYS A 562 -29.97 -18.85 -27.55
C LYS A 562 -29.76 -17.50 -26.86
N ASN A 563 -29.23 -17.50 -25.63
CA ASN A 563 -29.11 -16.31 -24.79
C ASN A 563 -27.73 -15.64 -24.78
N ILE A 564 -26.84 -16.01 -25.71
CA ILE A 564 -25.49 -15.41 -25.78
C ILE A 564 -25.62 -13.90 -25.99
N ARG A 565 -24.87 -13.12 -25.21
CA ARG A 565 -24.78 -11.66 -25.35
C ARG A 565 -23.35 -11.19 -25.54
N LYS A 566 -22.37 -11.98 -25.10
CA LYS A 566 -20.96 -11.60 -25.16
C LYS A 566 -20.09 -12.75 -25.62
N VAL A 567 -19.26 -12.50 -26.63
CA VAL A 567 -18.25 -13.45 -27.09
C VAL A 567 -16.90 -12.77 -27.14
N ALA A 568 -15.88 -13.46 -26.63
CA ALA A 568 -14.50 -13.02 -26.71
C ALA A 568 -13.64 -14.09 -27.36
N PHE A 569 -12.96 -13.74 -28.44
CA PHE A 569 -12.02 -14.60 -29.16
C PHE A 569 -10.61 -14.11 -28.89
N VAL A 570 -9.73 -15.02 -28.48
CA VAL A 570 -8.33 -14.75 -28.18
C VAL A 570 -7.45 -15.60 -29.08
N SER A 571 -6.50 -14.97 -29.76
CA SER A 571 -5.50 -15.60 -30.64
C SER A 571 -6.03 -16.28 -31.91
N CYS A 572 -7.31 -16.64 -31.98
CA CYS A 572 -7.87 -17.45 -33.06
C CYS A 572 -9.37 -17.21 -33.25
N LEU A 573 -9.87 -17.55 -34.45
CA LEU A 573 -11.29 -17.59 -34.79
C LEU A 573 -11.69 -19.00 -35.24
N PRO A 574 -12.94 -19.43 -34.96
CA PRO A 574 -13.43 -20.69 -35.48
C PRO A 574 -13.85 -20.57 -36.94
N VAL A 575 -13.89 -21.72 -37.61
CA VAL A 575 -14.73 -21.92 -38.79
C VAL A 575 -16.16 -22.13 -38.30
N PHE A 576 -17.08 -21.29 -38.76
CA PHE A 576 -18.50 -21.36 -38.43
C PHE A 576 -19.22 -22.27 -39.43
N GLU A 577 -19.73 -23.42 -38.96
CA GLU A 577 -20.51 -24.39 -39.74
C GLU A 577 -21.86 -24.63 -39.06
N ASP A 578 -22.92 -23.98 -39.53
CA ASP A 578 -24.26 -24.01 -38.93
C ASP A 578 -24.23 -23.73 -37.40
N ASN A 579 -24.33 -24.78 -36.60
CA ASN A 579 -24.32 -24.74 -35.13
C ASN A 579 -23.00 -25.20 -34.51
N LEU A 580 -21.97 -25.44 -35.31
CA LEU A 580 -20.66 -25.91 -34.87
C LEU A 580 -19.58 -24.85 -35.09
N TRP A 581 -18.81 -24.57 -34.05
CA TRP A 581 -17.63 -23.71 -34.13
C TRP A 581 -16.40 -24.60 -34.04
N LYS A 582 -15.68 -24.73 -35.16
CA LYS A 582 -14.50 -25.59 -35.27
C LYS A 582 -13.23 -24.74 -35.23
N PHE A 583 -12.41 -24.97 -34.22
CA PHE A 583 -11.08 -24.37 -34.09
C PHE A 583 -10.05 -25.32 -34.69
N LEU A 584 -9.36 -24.85 -35.72
CA LEU A 584 -8.32 -25.60 -36.41
C LEU A 584 -6.95 -25.04 -36.04
N ASP A 585 -5.93 -25.91 -36.09
CA ASP A 585 -4.55 -25.49 -35.91
C ASP A 585 -4.17 -24.48 -37.00
N PRO A 586 -3.76 -23.24 -36.65
CA PRO A 586 -3.42 -22.21 -37.61
C PRO A 586 -2.36 -22.65 -38.63
N ARG A 587 -1.51 -23.63 -38.28
CA ARG A 587 -0.45 -24.14 -39.15
C ARG A 587 -0.94 -25.03 -40.30
N LYS A 588 -2.22 -25.45 -40.29
CA LYS A 588 -2.77 -26.41 -41.25
C LYS A 588 -3.75 -25.80 -42.27
N CYS A 589 -4.01 -24.51 -42.21
CA CYS A 589 -4.83 -23.85 -43.22
C CYS A 589 -3.98 -23.40 -44.41
N SER A 590 -3.93 -24.23 -45.45
CA SER A 590 -3.54 -23.77 -46.79
C SER A 590 -4.79 -23.31 -47.53
N ILE A 591 -4.90 -22.03 -47.87
CA ILE A 591 -5.95 -21.57 -48.78
C ILE A 591 -5.33 -20.58 -49.78
N ASP A 592 -5.54 -20.91 -51.04
CA ASP A 592 -5.20 -20.16 -52.24
C ASP A 592 -6.53 -19.92 -52.96
N THR A 593 -7.20 -18.80 -52.67
CA THR A 593 -8.43 -18.37 -53.34
C THR A 593 -8.38 -16.87 -53.59
N THR A 594 -8.81 -16.44 -54.78
CA THR A 594 -8.75 -15.05 -55.25
C THR A 594 -9.84 -14.14 -54.68
N ASP A 595 -10.90 -14.69 -54.07
CA ASP A 595 -12.00 -13.90 -53.48
C ASP A 595 -11.94 -13.89 -51.95
N LYS A 596 -12.19 -12.71 -51.35
CA LYS A 596 -12.22 -12.59 -49.88
C LYS A 596 -13.41 -13.35 -49.30
N LYS A 597 -13.14 -14.41 -48.54
CA LYS A 597 -14.15 -15.21 -47.84
C LYS A 597 -14.72 -14.42 -46.66
N ARG A 598 -16.04 -14.21 -46.66
CA ARG A 598 -16.72 -13.54 -45.54
C ARG A 598 -16.94 -14.50 -44.37
N VAL A 599 -16.54 -14.09 -43.18
CA VAL A 599 -16.76 -14.80 -41.92
C VAL A 599 -17.80 -14.01 -41.13
N ASN A 600 -19.04 -14.50 -41.10
CA ASN A 600 -20.14 -13.79 -40.43
C ASN A 600 -20.26 -14.25 -38.98
N LEU A 601 -20.23 -13.31 -38.02
CA LEU A 601 -20.55 -13.62 -36.63
C LEU A 601 -22.06 -13.87 -36.46
N PRO A 602 -22.46 -14.75 -35.52
CA PRO A 602 -23.86 -14.98 -35.20
C PRO A 602 -24.64 -13.71 -34.85
N ASN A 603 -25.91 -13.64 -35.26
CA ASN A 603 -26.76 -12.46 -35.14
C ASN A 603 -27.15 -12.09 -33.70
N ASN A 604 -27.06 -13.00 -32.75
CA ASN A 604 -27.49 -12.78 -31.37
C ASN A 604 -26.42 -12.15 -30.46
N ILE A 605 -25.22 -11.85 -30.96
CA ILE A 605 -24.11 -11.37 -30.11
C ILE A 605 -24.12 -9.84 -29.97
N GLU A 606 -24.43 -9.35 -28.77
CA GLU A 606 -24.43 -7.91 -28.44
C GLU A 606 -23.01 -7.35 -28.20
N ASN A 607 -22.06 -8.16 -27.75
CA ASN A 607 -20.71 -7.70 -27.37
C ASN A 607 -19.64 -8.63 -27.95
N VAL A 608 -18.74 -8.08 -28.75
CA VAL A 608 -17.66 -8.84 -29.40
C VAL A 608 -16.31 -8.31 -28.91
N ILE A 609 -15.44 -9.22 -28.47
CA ILE A 609 -14.05 -8.91 -28.13
C ILE A 609 -13.13 -9.78 -28.99
N LEU A 610 -12.21 -9.15 -29.70
CA LEU A 610 -11.18 -9.78 -30.52
C LEU A 610 -9.83 -9.37 -29.94
N GLU A 611 -9.12 -10.31 -29.33
CA GLU A 611 -7.83 -10.07 -28.66
C GLU A 611 -6.74 -10.90 -29.35
N ARG A 612 -5.73 -10.26 -29.94
CA ARG A 612 -4.62 -10.92 -30.66
C ARG A 612 -5.09 -11.85 -31.79
N VAL A 613 -6.25 -11.58 -32.38
CA VAL A 613 -6.79 -12.36 -33.48
C VAL A 613 -6.16 -11.88 -34.79
N ASN A 614 -5.64 -12.81 -35.58
CA ASN A 614 -5.14 -12.52 -36.92
C ASN A 614 -6.16 -13.04 -37.95
N ILE A 615 -6.80 -12.13 -38.70
CA ILE A 615 -7.67 -12.47 -39.82
C ILE A 615 -6.79 -12.66 -41.06
N PRO A 616 -6.84 -13.84 -41.71
CA PRO A 616 -6.14 -14.05 -42.98
C PRO A 616 -6.50 -12.98 -44.02
N ALA A 617 -5.55 -12.61 -44.89
CA ALA A 617 -5.73 -11.52 -45.87
C ALA A 617 -6.85 -11.78 -46.91
N ASP A 618 -7.17 -13.05 -47.14
CA ASP A 618 -8.27 -13.53 -47.97
C ASP A 618 -9.59 -13.67 -47.20
N HIS A 619 -9.68 -13.20 -45.95
CA HIS A 619 -10.90 -13.26 -45.14
C HIS A 619 -11.35 -11.86 -44.70
N LEU A 620 -12.68 -11.69 -44.58
CA LEU A 620 -13.31 -10.49 -44.04
C LEU A 620 -14.20 -10.90 -42.86
N LEU A 621 -13.89 -10.44 -41.64
CA LEU A 621 -14.74 -10.70 -40.48
C LEU A 621 -15.89 -9.69 -40.43
N VAL A 622 -17.12 -10.17 -40.57
CA VAL A 622 -18.34 -9.34 -40.55
C VAL A 622 -18.99 -9.45 -39.17
N VAL A 623 -19.13 -8.32 -38.48
CA VAL A 623 -19.83 -8.22 -37.19
C VAL A 623 -21.32 -8.00 -37.42
N ASN A 624 -22.15 -8.72 -36.67
CA ASN A 624 -23.59 -8.75 -36.86
C ASN A 624 -24.28 -7.40 -36.55
N GLU A 625 -25.49 -7.22 -37.07
CA GLU A 625 -26.24 -5.96 -36.97
C GLU A 625 -26.69 -5.55 -35.56
N HIS A 626 -26.82 -6.53 -34.64
CA HIS A 626 -27.30 -6.36 -33.28
C HIS A 626 -26.18 -6.07 -32.27
N CYS A 627 -24.93 -6.05 -32.71
CA CYS A 627 -23.80 -5.74 -31.84
C CYS A 627 -23.91 -4.31 -31.27
N GLU A 628 -23.67 -4.16 -29.97
CA GLU A 628 -23.66 -2.87 -29.29
C GLU A 628 -22.25 -2.46 -28.85
N ASN A 629 -21.34 -3.40 -28.61
CA ASN A 629 -19.97 -3.08 -28.22
C ASN A 629 -18.96 -3.98 -28.94
N VAL A 630 -17.93 -3.35 -29.52
CA VAL A 630 -16.86 -4.04 -30.23
C VAL A 630 -15.51 -3.64 -29.62
N ALA A 631 -14.71 -4.63 -29.26
CA ALA A 631 -13.33 -4.45 -28.84
C ALA A 631 -12.39 -5.18 -29.80
N ILE A 632 -11.45 -4.48 -30.41
CA ILE A 632 -10.40 -5.01 -31.27
C ILE A 632 -9.06 -4.63 -30.63
N ILE A 633 -8.39 -5.61 -30.04
CA ILE A 633 -7.22 -5.43 -29.18
C ILE A 633 -6.08 -6.25 -29.78
N PHE A 634 -5.00 -5.58 -30.18
CA PHE A 634 -3.80 -6.17 -30.79
C PHE A 634 -4.10 -7.16 -31.92
N SER A 635 -5.22 -6.97 -32.63
CA SER A 635 -5.68 -7.86 -33.70
C SER A 635 -5.37 -7.26 -35.06
N GLU A 636 -5.27 -8.10 -36.07
CA GLU A 636 -4.79 -7.78 -37.42
C GLU A 636 -5.77 -8.33 -38.47
N GLY A 637 -5.88 -7.64 -39.61
CA GLY A 637 -6.68 -8.02 -40.78
C GLY A 637 -7.89 -7.12 -41.08
N ASP A 638 -8.84 -7.63 -41.87
CA ASP A 638 -10.02 -6.89 -42.33
C ASP A 638 -11.27 -7.17 -41.48
N PHE A 639 -11.90 -6.09 -41.01
CA PHE A 639 -13.09 -6.09 -40.16
C PHE A 639 -14.21 -5.24 -40.80
N ASP A 640 -15.41 -5.81 -40.91
CA ASP A 640 -16.60 -5.11 -41.39
C ASP A 640 -17.61 -4.95 -40.25
N LEU A 641 -17.72 -3.71 -39.75
CA LEU A 641 -18.69 -3.29 -38.74
C LEU A 641 -19.86 -2.51 -39.37
N SER A 642 -19.92 -2.38 -40.69
CA SER A 642 -20.86 -1.49 -41.39
C SER A 642 -22.33 -1.88 -41.17
N MET A 643 -22.60 -3.15 -40.88
CA MET A 643 -23.95 -3.66 -40.61
C MET A 643 -24.45 -3.31 -39.20
N VAL A 644 -23.59 -2.87 -38.28
CA VAL A 644 -23.93 -2.64 -36.88
C VAL A 644 -24.79 -1.38 -36.72
N LYS A 645 -26.08 -1.53 -36.37
CA LYS A 645 -27.04 -0.42 -36.35
C LYS A 645 -27.01 0.42 -35.06
N LYS A 646 -26.56 -0.15 -33.94
CA LYS A 646 -26.65 0.47 -32.60
C LYS A 646 -25.34 0.41 -31.81
N LEU A 647 -24.21 0.66 -32.46
CA LEU A 647 -22.90 0.63 -31.80
C LEU A 647 -22.80 1.71 -30.70
N LYS A 648 -22.73 1.27 -29.43
CA LYS A 648 -22.64 2.11 -28.22
C LYS A 648 -21.22 2.19 -27.68
N GLY A 649 -20.35 1.20 -27.94
CA GLY A 649 -18.99 1.17 -27.42
C GLY A 649 -17.97 0.64 -28.41
N ILE A 650 -16.82 1.31 -28.49
CA ILE A 650 -15.66 0.87 -29.27
C ILE A 650 -14.42 0.88 -28.38
N ARG A 651 -13.67 -0.23 -28.40
CA ARG A 651 -12.29 -0.31 -27.89
C ARG A 651 -11.38 -0.71 -29.03
N LEU A 652 -10.47 0.16 -29.45
CA LEU A 652 -9.51 -0.11 -30.53
C LEU A 652 -8.08 0.12 -30.05
N ILE A 653 -7.35 -0.97 -29.87
CA ILE A 653 -5.97 -0.95 -29.37
C ILE A 653 -5.10 -1.68 -30.39
N VAL A 654 -4.17 -0.98 -31.03
CA VAL A 654 -3.39 -1.49 -32.18
C VAL A 654 -1.89 -1.48 -31.85
N LYS A 655 -1.15 -2.49 -32.32
CA LYS A 655 0.30 -2.64 -32.04
C LYS A 655 1.20 -2.11 -33.15
N LYS A 656 0.73 -2.13 -34.40
CA LYS A 656 1.51 -1.77 -35.59
C LYS A 656 0.63 -1.12 -36.66
N LYS A 657 1.22 -0.17 -37.39
CA LYS A 657 0.56 0.55 -38.48
C LYS A 657 0.36 -0.34 -39.71
N GLY A 658 -0.79 -0.18 -40.36
CA GLY A 658 -1.05 -0.71 -41.71
C GLY A 658 -1.49 -2.18 -41.77
N ILE A 659 -1.75 -2.83 -40.63
CA ILE A 659 -2.15 -4.25 -40.58
C ILE A 659 -3.63 -4.41 -40.22
N ILE A 660 -4.38 -3.31 -40.12
CA ILE A 660 -5.80 -3.36 -39.76
C ILE A 660 -6.63 -2.46 -40.68
N ASN A 661 -7.74 -3.01 -41.17
CA ASN A 661 -8.71 -2.29 -41.98
C ASN A 661 -10.11 -2.51 -41.39
N ILE A 662 -10.81 -1.43 -41.05
CA ILE A 662 -12.10 -1.48 -40.37
C ILE A 662 -13.10 -0.62 -41.13
N GLN A 663 -14.18 -1.24 -41.63
CA GLN A 663 -15.33 -0.52 -42.14
C GLN A 663 -16.28 -0.20 -40.99
N PHE A 664 -16.39 1.07 -40.59
CA PHE A 664 -17.26 1.48 -39.49
C PHE A 664 -18.71 1.75 -39.92
N PRO A 665 -19.69 1.55 -39.02
CA PRO A 665 -21.04 2.05 -39.18
C PRO A 665 -21.09 3.56 -38.82
N ASP A 666 -22.31 4.10 -38.69
CA ASP A 666 -22.49 5.40 -38.03
C ASP A 666 -22.02 5.35 -36.56
N LEU A 667 -21.07 6.21 -36.23
CA LEU A 667 -20.44 6.30 -34.91
C LEU A 667 -21.13 7.34 -33.99
N SER A 668 -22.19 7.99 -34.47
CA SER A 668 -22.95 8.98 -33.69
C SER A 668 -23.60 8.39 -32.43
N ASN A 669 -23.82 7.07 -32.38
CA ASN A 669 -24.42 6.39 -31.24
C ASN A 669 -23.41 5.98 -30.15
N VAL A 670 -22.10 6.07 -30.43
CA VAL A 670 -21.04 5.63 -29.52
C VAL A 670 -21.00 6.52 -28.27
N ARG A 671 -21.15 5.90 -27.10
CA ARG A 671 -21.11 6.52 -25.76
C ARG A 671 -19.82 6.23 -25.00
N THR A 672 -19.12 5.15 -25.34
CA THR A 672 -17.83 4.78 -24.75
C THR A 672 -16.81 4.57 -25.85
N LEU A 673 -15.70 5.31 -25.79
CA LEU A 673 -14.59 5.14 -26.72
C LEU A 673 -13.29 4.93 -25.94
N GLU A 674 -12.58 3.86 -26.30
CA GLU A 674 -11.26 3.53 -25.82
C GLU A 674 -10.33 3.32 -27.02
N VAL A 675 -9.25 4.09 -27.12
CA VAL A 675 -8.42 4.09 -28.34
C VAL A 675 -6.94 4.35 -28.06
N SER A 676 -6.05 3.65 -28.77
CA SER A 676 -4.60 3.88 -28.71
C SER A 676 -4.08 4.69 -29.90
N LEU A 677 -3.15 5.60 -29.64
CA LEU A 677 -2.42 6.34 -30.68
C LEU A 677 -1.32 5.47 -31.32
N ASP A 678 -0.70 4.59 -30.52
CA ASP A 678 0.42 3.73 -30.92
C ASP A 678 0.13 2.95 -32.21
N GLY A 679 0.97 3.16 -33.22
CA GLY A 679 0.85 2.51 -34.51
C GLY A 679 -0.40 2.86 -35.32
N ASN A 680 -1.30 3.76 -34.90
CA ASN A 680 -2.55 3.99 -35.64
C ASN A 680 -3.18 5.38 -35.47
N GLU A 681 -2.44 6.42 -35.85
CA GLU A 681 -2.91 7.81 -35.81
C GLU A 681 -4.20 8.05 -36.63
N GLU A 682 -4.33 7.40 -37.78
CA GLU A 682 -5.48 7.59 -38.67
C GLU A 682 -6.79 7.20 -37.98
N TYR A 683 -6.86 5.98 -37.45
CA TYR A 683 -8.04 5.51 -36.73
C TYR A 683 -8.24 6.24 -35.40
N PHE A 684 -7.16 6.63 -34.71
CA PHE A 684 -7.23 7.47 -33.51
C PHE A 684 -7.95 8.79 -33.80
N ASN A 685 -7.50 9.54 -34.81
CA ASN A 685 -8.09 10.81 -35.20
C ASN A 685 -9.51 10.63 -35.76
N LEU A 686 -9.74 9.59 -36.57
CA LEU A 686 -11.06 9.27 -37.13
C LEU A 686 -12.08 9.01 -36.02
N LEU A 687 -11.80 8.05 -35.12
CA LEU A 687 -12.70 7.67 -34.04
C LEU A 687 -12.94 8.84 -33.08
N LEU A 688 -11.88 9.58 -32.75
CA LEU A 688 -12.05 10.81 -31.99
C LEU A 688 -13.00 11.73 -32.75
N SER A 689 -12.81 12.07 -34.02
CA SER A 689 -13.69 13.01 -34.73
C SER A 689 -15.15 12.55 -34.90
N LYS A 690 -15.39 11.26 -35.11
CA LYS A 690 -16.72 10.71 -35.46
C LYS A 690 -17.57 10.31 -34.24
N CYS A 691 -16.97 9.90 -33.13
CA CYS A 691 -17.68 9.54 -31.89
C CYS A 691 -18.09 10.78 -31.07
N ILE A 692 -18.82 11.72 -31.68
CA ILE A 692 -19.17 13.04 -31.12
C ILE A 692 -19.98 12.98 -29.81
N ASN A 693 -20.64 11.85 -29.55
CA ASN A 693 -21.58 11.62 -28.45
C ASN A 693 -21.00 10.79 -27.30
N ALA A 694 -19.69 10.51 -27.34
CA ALA A 694 -18.99 9.75 -26.32
C ALA A 694 -18.99 10.50 -24.98
N LYS A 695 -19.47 9.82 -23.93
CA LYS A 695 -19.48 10.31 -22.55
C LYS A 695 -18.26 9.85 -21.77
N LYS A 696 -17.76 8.65 -22.11
CA LYS A 696 -16.55 8.05 -21.53
C LYS A 696 -15.47 7.94 -22.59
N LEU A 697 -14.33 8.57 -22.33
CA LEU A 697 -13.14 8.52 -23.18
C LEU A 697 -11.95 7.96 -22.42
N ILE A 698 -11.26 7.02 -23.04
CA ILE A 698 -9.98 6.48 -22.58
C ILE A 698 -9.02 6.53 -23.77
N PHE A 699 -7.86 7.15 -23.60
CA PHE A 699 -6.85 7.13 -24.64
C PHE A 699 -5.45 6.85 -24.13
N TYR A 700 -4.70 6.14 -24.98
CA TYR A 700 -3.35 5.65 -24.73
C TYR A 700 -2.38 6.26 -25.74
N ASN A 701 -1.26 6.82 -25.28
CA ASN A 701 -0.19 7.28 -26.17
C ASN A 701 0.57 6.06 -26.71
N THR A 702 1.07 5.25 -25.77
CA THR A 702 1.67 3.95 -26.03
C THR A 702 1.02 2.92 -25.13
N VAL A 703 0.80 1.73 -25.67
CA VAL A 703 0.22 0.61 -24.94
C VAL A 703 1.35 -0.36 -24.65
N CYS A 704 1.95 -0.23 -23.46
CA CYS A 704 2.71 -1.33 -22.92
C CYS A 704 1.70 -2.38 -22.47
N GLU A 705 1.87 -3.64 -22.88
CA GLU A 705 1.03 -4.77 -22.44
C GLU A 705 0.97 -4.84 -20.90
N LEU A 706 2.07 -4.44 -20.23
CA LEU A 706 2.13 -4.26 -18.77
C LEU A 706 1.23 -3.13 -18.22
N HIS A 707 1.04 -2.03 -18.97
CA HIS A 707 0.23 -0.87 -18.54
C HIS A 707 -1.27 -1.11 -18.64
N ASP A 708 -1.71 -1.76 -19.71
CA ASP A 708 -3.11 -2.07 -19.94
C ASP A 708 -3.62 -3.09 -18.92
N TRP A 709 -2.73 -3.98 -18.50
CA TRP A 709 -2.95 -4.98 -17.47
C TRP A 709 -3.09 -4.37 -16.06
N ILE A 710 -2.16 -3.49 -15.64
CA ILE A 710 -2.22 -2.81 -14.33
C ILE A 710 -3.46 -1.90 -14.24
N GLN A 711 -3.97 -1.38 -15.36
CA GLN A 711 -5.21 -0.61 -15.39
C GLN A 711 -6.49 -1.45 -15.46
N ASN A 712 -6.48 -2.59 -16.17
CA ASN A 712 -7.60 -3.52 -16.18
C ASN A 712 -7.83 -4.15 -14.79
N GLU A 713 -6.77 -4.36 -14.00
CA GLU A 713 -6.92 -4.63 -12.57
C GLU A 713 -7.65 -3.46 -11.86
N ARG A 714 -7.28 -2.20 -12.13
CA ARG A 714 -7.71 -1.05 -11.29
C ARG A 714 -9.05 -0.40 -11.64
N PHE A 715 -9.63 -0.68 -12.81
CA PHE A 715 -10.98 -0.22 -13.21
C PHE A 715 -12.08 -1.25 -12.97
N ILE A 716 -11.71 -2.45 -12.57
CA ILE A 716 -12.58 -3.39 -11.89
C ILE A 716 -12.63 -2.89 -10.45
N ASP A 717 -13.79 -2.43 -9.96
CA ASP A 717 -14.02 -2.32 -8.52
C ASP A 717 -13.70 -3.70 -7.91
N TYR A 718 -12.47 -3.86 -7.40
CA TYR A 718 -12.01 -5.04 -6.67
C TYR A 718 -12.87 -5.14 -5.42
N LYS A 719 -13.97 -5.87 -5.52
CA LYS A 719 -14.57 -6.56 -4.38
C LYS A 719 -13.95 -7.95 -4.34
N GLU A 720 -13.65 -8.42 -3.14
CA GLU A 720 -13.41 -9.82 -2.79
C GLU A 720 -14.21 -10.75 -3.74
N GLY A 721 -13.55 -11.38 -4.72
CA GLY A 721 -14.28 -12.11 -5.77
C GLY A 721 -13.59 -12.32 -7.12
N MET A 722 -12.31 -11.94 -7.31
CA MET A 722 -11.55 -12.47 -8.44
C MET A 722 -11.38 -13.96 -8.25
N ALA A 723 -11.78 -14.73 -9.26
CA ALA A 723 -11.67 -16.17 -9.17
C ALA A 723 -10.20 -16.59 -9.27
N PRO A 724 -9.77 -17.66 -8.56
CA PRO A 724 -8.39 -18.12 -8.57
C PRO A 724 -7.76 -18.32 -9.96
N TRP A 725 -8.56 -18.64 -10.99
CA TRP A 725 -8.07 -18.80 -12.37
C TRP A 725 -7.75 -17.48 -13.07
N GLU A 726 -8.33 -16.34 -12.66
CA GLU A 726 -7.94 -15.01 -13.15
C GLU A 726 -6.52 -14.67 -12.69
N LEU A 727 -6.16 -15.06 -11.46
CA LEU A 727 -4.81 -14.94 -10.90
C LEU A 727 -3.81 -15.88 -11.61
N ASP A 728 -4.18 -17.13 -11.91
CA ASP A 728 -3.29 -18.01 -12.68
C ASP A 728 -3.03 -17.49 -14.10
N LYS A 729 -4.04 -16.86 -14.72
CA LYS A 729 -3.91 -16.14 -16.00
C LYS A 729 -3.02 -14.90 -15.87
N LEU A 730 -3.04 -14.27 -14.70
CA LEU A 730 -2.20 -13.13 -14.30
C LEU A 730 -0.72 -13.57 -14.28
N GLU A 731 -0.39 -14.59 -13.48
CA GLU A 731 0.96 -15.11 -13.26
C GLU A 731 1.56 -15.64 -14.57
N SER A 732 0.83 -16.49 -15.30
CA SER A 732 1.33 -17.09 -16.55
C SER A 732 1.56 -16.08 -17.68
N LYS A 733 0.85 -14.95 -17.70
CA LYS A 733 1.10 -13.85 -18.64
C LYS A 733 2.31 -12.99 -18.21
N ILE A 734 2.47 -12.73 -16.90
CA ILE A 734 3.61 -11.96 -16.35
C ILE A 734 4.93 -12.68 -16.66
N GLU A 735 5.02 -13.99 -16.41
CA GLU A 735 6.26 -14.76 -16.63
C GLU A 735 6.66 -14.77 -18.12
N LEU A 736 5.70 -14.87 -19.03
CA LEU A 736 5.97 -14.88 -20.47
C LEU A 736 6.40 -13.51 -21.03
N GLU A 737 5.83 -12.42 -20.51
CA GLU A 737 6.03 -11.07 -21.08
C GLU A 737 7.12 -10.25 -20.36
N SER A 738 7.38 -10.50 -19.06
CA SER A 738 8.39 -9.78 -18.27
C SER A 738 9.83 -10.04 -18.71
N HIS A 739 10.11 -11.20 -19.32
CA HIS A 739 11.44 -11.57 -19.80
C HIS A 739 11.76 -11.11 -21.23
N VAL A 740 10.75 -10.74 -22.04
CA VAL A 740 10.93 -10.66 -23.50
C VAL A 740 10.94 -9.23 -24.05
N ASN A 741 10.33 -8.24 -23.40
CA ASN A 741 10.38 -6.86 -23.90
C ASN A 741 10.43 -5.82 -22.77
N PRO A 742 11.58 -5.17 -22.48
CA PRO A 742 11.55 -3.91 -21.73
C PRO A 742 10.58 -2.97 -22.45
N CYS A 743 9.71 -2.29 -21.69
CA CYS A 743 8.79 -1.29 -22.23
C CYS A 743 9.54 -0.46 -23.26
N ARG A 744 9.12 -0.52 -24.55
CA ARG A 744 9.79 0.20 -25.63
C ARG A 744 10.04 1.64 -25.18
N SER A 745 11.26 2.09 -25.44
CA SER A 745 11.93 3.19 -24.74
C SER A 745 11.05 4.43 -24.55
N ALA A 746 11.17 5.02 -23.35
CA ALA A 746 10.57 6.29 -22.92
C ALA A 746 10.83 7.50 -23.83
N CYS A 747 11.59 7.33 -24.91
CA CYS A 747 12.06 8.40 -25.77
C CYS A 747 11.06 8.77 -26.88
N GLU A 748 10.03 7.95 -27.11
CA GLU A 748 9.01 8.17 -28.15
C GLU A 748 7.62 8.53 -27.58
N PHE A 749 7.54 9.12 -26.37
CA PHE A 749 6.28 9.76 -26.01
C PHE A 749 6.04 10.90 -26.99
N SER A 750 4.97 10.82 -27.79
CA SER A 750 4.58 11.96 -28.62
C SER A 750 4.46 13.19 -27.71
N ASN A 751 5.29 14.21 -27.96
CA ASN A 751 5.40 15.38 -27.09
C ASN A 751 4.14 16.25 -27.09
N ASN A 752 3.11 15.91 -27.88
CA ASN A 752 1.95 16.75 -28.10
C ASN A 752 0.65 15.94 -28.13
N CYS A 753 0.18 15.52 -26.94
CA CYS A 753 -1.20 15.08 -26.74
C CYS A 753 -2.19 16.04 -27.43
N MET A 754 -1.91 17.33 -27.37
CA MET A 754 -2.68 18.42 -27.98
C MET A 754 -2.93 18.26 -29.48
N ILE A 755 -1.96 17.78 -30.26
CA ILE A 755 -2.10 17.70 -31.73
C ILE A 755 -3.18 16.67 -32.09
N HIS A 756 -3.10 15.48 -31.52
CA HIS A 756 -4.00 14.37 -31.85
C HIS A 756 -5.33 14.43 -31.09
N SER A 757 -5.35 15.07 -29.90
CA SER A 757 -6.55 15.19 -29.08
C SER A 757 -7.36 16.46 -29.34
N LYS A 758 -6.97 17.34 -30.27
CA LYS A 758 -7.76 18.55 -30.62
C LYS A 758 -9.27 18.31 -30.77
N PRO A 759 -9.74 17.21 -31.41
CA PRO A 759 -11.18 16.94 -31.54
C PRO A 759 -11.93 16.73 -30.22
N ILE A 760 -11.27 16.41 -29.09
CA ILE A 760 -11.96 16.27 -27.79
C ILE A 760 -12.29 17.61 -27.14
N PHE A 761 -11.63 18.68 -27.55
CA PHE A 761 -11.74 20.01 -26.95
C PHE A 761 -12.74 20.93 -27.65
N ASP A 762 -13.53 20.41 -28.58
CA ASP A 762 -14.64 21.14 -29.16
C ASP A 762 -15.72 21.41 -28.10
N TYR A 763 -16.34 22.59 -28.16
CA TYR A 763 -17.29 23.06 -27.14
C TYR A 763 -18.40 22.04 -26.83
N GLY A 764 -18.97 21.42 -27.87
CA GLY A 764 -20.01 20.40 -27.69
C GLY A 764 -19.56 19.23 -26.82
N ARG A 765 -18.33 18.74 -26.99
CA ARG A 765 -17.81 17.59 -26.25
C ARG A 765 -17.45 17.89 -24.81
N GLN A 766 -16.95 19.11 -24.56
CA GLN A 766 -16.68 19.60 -23.20
C GLN A 766 -17.93 19.59 -22.31
N THR A 767 -19.12 19.64 -22.93
CA THR A 767 -20.42 19.56 -22.24
C THR A 767 -21.03 18.15 -22.16
N ILE A 768 -20.43 17.14 -22.80
CA ILE A 768 -20.98 15.77 -22.84
C ILE A 768 -20.10 14.78 -22.07
N ILE A 769 -18.77 14.96 -22.10
CA ILE A 769 -17.83 14.02 -21.50
C ILE A 769 -17.92 14.08 -19.97
N THR A 770 -18.26 12.94 -19.37
CA THR A 770 -18.37 12.76 -17.91
C THR A 770 -17.17 12.02 -17.32
N ASP A 771 -16.50 11.21 -18.13
CA ASP A 771 -15.40 10.34 -17.70
C ASP A 771 -14.24 10.42 -18.71
N LEU A 772 -13.06 10.80 -18.24
CA LEU A 772 -11.86 10.98 -19.05
C LEU A 772 -10.67 10.25 -18.41
N CYS A 773 -10.02 9.37 -19.17
CA CYS A 773 -8.78 8.70 -18.77
C CYS A 773 -7.67 8.96 -19.78
N ILE A 774 -6.54 9.48 -19.30
CA ILE A 774 -5.38 9.90 -20.08
C ILE A 774 -4.19 9.07 -19.64
N ILE A 775 -3.61 8.31 -20.56
CA ILE A 775 -2.61 7.30 -20.23
C ILE A 775 -1.36 7.49 -21.07
N ALA A 776 -0.22 7.64 -20.40
CA ALA A 776 1.10 7.77 -20.98
C ALA A 776 1.29 8.98 -21.91
N PHE A 777 0.50 10.05 -21.71
CA PHE A 777 0.68 11.33 -22.40
C PHE A 777 1.48 12.32 -21.57
N PHE A 778 2.27 13.16 -22.24
CA PHE A 778 2.78 14.39 -21.64
C PHE A 778 1.65 15.41 -21.51
N ILE A 779 1.48 15.97 -20.31
CA ILE A 779 0.42 16.94 -20.00
C ILE A 779 1.09 18.28 -19.70
N ASP A 780 1.11 19.14 -20.72
CA ASP A 780 1.65 20.49 -20.63
C ASP A 780 0.63 21.51 -20.08
N SER A 781 1.07 22.75 -19.94
CA SER A 781 0.22 23.83 -19.43
C SER A 781 -0.94 24.20 -20.37
N GLU A 782 -0.77 24.06 -21.69
CA GLU A 782 -1.83 24.31 -22.68
C GLU A 782 -2.95 23.27 -22.60
N PHE A 783 -2.59 21.98 -22.48
CA PHE A 783 -3.54 20.90 -22.25
C PHE A 783 -4.34 21.12 -20.97
N LEU A 784 -3.65 21.52 -19.88
CA LEU A 784 -4.30 21.83 -18.61
C LEU A 784 -5.28 23.00 -18.71
N LYS A 785 -4.96 24.06 -19.48
CA LYS A 785 -5.88 25.18 -19.74
C LYS A 785 -7.16 24.70 -20.44
N LEU A 786 -7.06 23.76 -21.38
CA LEU A 786 -8.22 23.20 -22.06
C LEU A 786 -9.01 22.23 -21.17
N LEU A 787 -8.32 21.43 -20.35
CA LEU A 787 -8.95 20.49 -19.42
C LEU A 787 -9.93 21.21 -18.47
N LYS A 788 -9.59 22.41 -18.02
CA LYS A 788 -10.46 23.24 -17.17
C LYS A 788 -11.83 23.56 -17.79
N ARG A 789 -11.96 23.49 -19.13
CA ARG A 789 -13.19 23.83 -19.86
C ARG A 789 -14.26 22.73 -19.83
N PHE A 790 -13.94 21.54 -19.35
CA PHE A 790 -14.91 20.45 -19.27
C PHE A 790 -15.93 20.67 -18.14
N VAL A 791 -17.12 21.15 -18.48
CA VAL A 791 -18.14 21.50 -17.47
C VAL A 791 -18.84 20.25 -16.91
N MET A 792 -18.96 19.16 -17.69
CA MET A 792 -19.64 17.94 -17.22
C MET A 792 -18.71 16.84 -16.67
N LEU A 793 -17.39 17.08 -16.66
CA LEU A 793 -16.44 16.05 -16.25
C LEU A 793 -16.56 15.77 -14.75
N ARG A 794 -16.93 14.53 -14.42
CA ARG A 794 -17.06 14.04 -13.04
C ARG A 794 -15.84 13.22 -12.64
N ARG A 795 -15.33 12.39 -13.56
CA ARG A 795 -14.18 11.51 -13.29
C ARG A 795 -13.03 11.81 -14.24
N LEU A 796 -11.85 12.02 -13.67
CA LEU A 796 -10.60 12.21 -14.40
C LEU A 796 -9.55 11.27 -13.85
N SER A 797 -8.90 10.52 -14.74
CA SER A 797 -7.75 9.69 -14.41
C SER A 797 -6.58 10.05 -15.31
N ILE A 798 -5.43 10.33 -14.72
CA ILE A 798 -4.19 10.65 -15.41
C ILE A 798 -3.13 9.66 -14.95
N VAL A 799 -2.49 8.99 -15.92
CA VAL A 799 -1.32 8.15 -15.68
C VAL A 799 -0.16 8.68 -16.52
N THR A 800 0.82 9.30 -15.86
CA THR A 800 1.89 10.07 -16.53
C THR A 800 3.24 9.87 -15.85
N LYS A 801 4.33 10.24 -16.53
CA LYS A 801 5.69 10.29 -15.98
C LYS A 801 6.01 11.65 -15.33
N THR A 802 5.48 12.72 -15.89
CA THR A 802 5.74 14.12 -15.47
C THR A 802 4.44 14.84 -15.19
N ILE A 803 4.47 15.78 -14.24
CA ILE A 803 3.29 16.54 -13.82
C ILE A 803 3.66 18.02 -13.68
N SER A 804 2.83 18.92 -14.20
CA SER A 804 2.96 20.36 -13.95
C SER A 804 2.53 20.71 -12.53
N ALA A 805 3.26 21.63 -11.89
CA ALA A 805 2.88 22.20 -10.59
C ALA A 805 1.49 22.89 -10.57
N THR A 806 0.94 23.21 -11.75
CA THR A 806 -0.36 23.88 -11.94
C THR A 806 -1.54 22.92 -12.20
N LEU A 807 -1.32 21.60 -12.13
CA LEU A 807 -2.34 20.58 -12.39
C LEU A 807 -3.62 20.80 -11.59
N PHE A 808 -3.51 20.95 -10.26
CA PHE A 808 -4.66 21.15 -9.38
C PHE A 808 -5.37 22.48 -9.62
N ASP A 809 -4.69 23.50 -10.14
CA ASP A 809 -5.34 24.77 -10.50
C ASP A 809 -6.23 24.68 -11.73
N SER A 810 -5.97 23.65 -12.54
CA SER A 810 -6.52 23.45 -13.88
C SER A 810 -7.55 22.32 -13.91
N LEU A 811 -7.85 21.67 -12.77
CA LEU A 811 -8.90 20.66 -12.73
C LEU A 811 -10.29 21.29 -12.96
N PRO A 812 -11.19 20.58 -13.63
CA PRO A 812 -12.57 21.05 -13.83
C PRO A 812 -13.33 21.23 -12.52
N PHE A 813 -14.29 22.18 -12.52
CA PHE A 813 -15.04 22.54 -11.33
C PHE A 813 -15.98 21.42 -10.81
N ASN A 814 -16.60 20.66 -11.71
CA ASN A 814 -17.55 19.59 -11.36
C ASN A 814 -16.89 18.23 -11.10
N LEU A 815 -15.56 18.20 -11.01
CA LEU A 815 -14.80 16.98 -10.80
C LEU A 815 -15.03 16.42 -9.39
N ASN A 816 -15.53 15.18 -9.30
CA ASN A 816 -15.80 14.51 -8.04
C ASN A 816 -14.82 13.38 -7.72
N LYS A 817 -14.26 12.74 -8.75
CA LYS A 817 -13.25 11.69 -8.62
C LYS A 817 -12.03 12.06 -9.46
N PHE A 818 -10.88 12.16 -8.81
CA PHE A 818 -9.61 12.41 -9.48
C PHE A 818 -8.59 11.31 -9.15
N SER A 819 -7.93 10.77 -10.16
CA SER A 819 -6.86 9.79 -10.02
C SER A 819 -5.60 10.28 -10.73
N LEU A 820 -4.48 10.32 -10.02
CA LEU A 820 -3.17 10.70 -10.54
C LEU A 820 -2.14 9.64 -10.18
N MET A 821 -1.78 8.82 -11.16
CA MET A 821 -0.85 7.71 -10.99
C MET A 821 0.40 7.91 -11.83
N LEU A 822 1.49 7.28 -11.40
CA LEU A 822 2.72 7.22 -12.18
C LEU A 822 2.76 5.94 -13.01
N ILE A 823 3.47 6.00 -14.14
CA ILE A 823 3.65 4.86 -15.03
C ILE A 823 4.49 3.78 -14.31
N PRO A 824 3.97 2.56 -14.05
CA PRO A 824 4.62 1.57 -13.19
C PRO A 824 5.87 0.90 -13.76
N CYS A 825 6.03 0.87 -15.09
CA CYS A 825 7.15 0.18 -15.73
C CYS A 825 8.50 0.87 -15.51
N TYR A 826 8.50 2.09 -14.98
CA TYR A 826 9.70 2.81 -14.59
C TYR A 826 10.00 2.54 -13.12
N VAL A 827 11.20 2.04 -12.84
CA VAL A 827 11.80 2.15 -11.50
C VAL A 827 12.09 3.64 -11.32
N ILE A 828 11.10 4.39 -10.84
CA ILE A 828 11.09 5.85 -10.80
C ILE A 828 12.21 6.31 -9.86
N VAL A 829 13.34 6.73 -10.43
CA VAL A 829 14.36 7.51 -9.70
C VAL A 829 14.04 9.01 -9.80
N ASP A 830 13.43 9.47 -10.91
CA ASP A 830 13.21 10.89 -11.18
C ASP A 830 11.75 11.23 -11.52
N PHE A 831 10.90 11.37 -10.49
CA PHE A 831 9.61 12.05 -10.65
C PHE A 831 9.83 13.57 -10.67
N SER A 832 9.71 14.19 -11.85
CA SER A 832 9.84 15.64 -11.99
C SER A 832 8.46 16.32 -11.93
N ILE A 833 8.34 17.27 -11.00
CA ILE A 833 7.30 18.29 -11.04
C ILE A 833 7.93 19.50 -11.72
N SER A 834 7.48 19.86 -12.91
CA SER A 834 7.93 21.09 -13.56
C SER A 834 7.32 22.29 -12.84
N ALA A 835 8.18 23.04 -12.15
CA ALA A 835 7.83 24.35 -11.62
C ALA A 835 7.94 25.38 -12.75
N ASP A 836 6.95 26.25 -12.90
CA ASP A 836 7.15 27.49 -13.65
C ASP A 836 8.12 28.36 -12.84
N GLU A 837 9.21 28.81 -13.47
CA GLU A 837 10.36 29.44 -12.82
C GLU A 837 10.09 30.78 -12.11
N ASP A 838 8.84 31.28 -12.08
CA ASP A 838 8.58 32.70 -11.79
C ASP A 838 7.37 33.01 -10.89
N ILE A 839 6.97 32.10 -9.99
CA ILE A 839 5.78 32.32 -9.14
C ILE A 839 6.17 32.74 -7.72
N ASP A 840 5.97 34.04 -7.45
CA ASP A 840 6.02 34.68 -6.15
C ASP A 840 5.22 33.87 -5.10
N PHE A 841 5.92 33.30 -4.10
CA PHE A 841 5.42 32.32 -3.12
C PHE A 841 4.25 32.81 -2.23
N LYS A 842 3.83 34.08 -2.37
CA LYS A 842 2.98 34.78 -1.40
C LYS A 842 1.46 34.53 -1.53
N LYS A 843 0.95 33.88 -2.58
CA LYS A 843 -0.48 33.51 -2.68
C LYS A 843 -0.72 32.11 -3.25
N ARG A 844 -0.37 31.07 -2.48
CA ARG A 844 -0.92 29.72 -2.70
C ARG A 844 -2.37 29.72 -2.22
N ASN A 845 -3.29 30.05 -3.12
CA ASN A 845 -4.71 29.99 -2.84
C ASN A 845 -5.16 28.53 -2.84
N ALA A 846 -5.58 28.04 -1.67
CA ALA A 846 -6.40 26.84 -1.62
C ALA A 846 -7.69 27.10 -2.38
N LYS A 847 -7.93 26.35 -3.46
CA LYS A 847 -9.25 26.29 -4.10
C LYS A 847 -10.06 25.21 -3.40
N ASN A 848 -11.26 25.56 -2.95
CA ASN A 848 -12.26 24.58 -2.56
C ASN A 848 -12.69 23.82 -3.81
N MET A 849 -12.03 22.69 -4.06
CA MET A 849 -12.48 21.71 -5.04
C MET A 849 -13.45 20.76 -4.37
N ASN A 850 -14.59 20.48 -5.02
CA ASN A 850 -15.58 19.52 -4.54
C ASN A 850 -15.14 18.06 -4.81
N LEU A 851 -13.86 17.76 -4.56
CA LEU A 851 -13.29 16.43 -4.75
C LEU A 851 -13.74 15.52 -3.61
N VAL A 852 -14.54 14.52 -3.97
CA VAL A 852 -15.01 13.50 -3.03
C VAL A 852 -13.96 12.41 -2.90
N ASN A 853 -13.48 11.88 -4.03
CA ASN A 853 -12.46 10.84 -4.05
C ASN A 853 -11.19 11.32 -4.77
N LEU A 854 -10.06 11.15 -4.11
CA LEU A 854 -8.74 11.48 -4.63
C LEU A 854 -7.86 10.25 -4.54
N ARG A 855 -7.33 9.77 -5.67
CA ARG A 855 -6.40 8.65 -5.75
C ARG A 855 -5.04 9.16 -6.23
N LEU A 856 -3.99 8.94 -5.46
CA LEU A 856 -2.66 9.49 -5.73
C LEU A 856 -1.58 8.42 -5.61
N HIS A 857 -0.51 8.59 -6.38
CA HIS A 857 0.75 7.93 -6.08
C HIS A 857 1.42 8.57 -4.85
N GLY A 858 2.02 7.78 -3.95
CA GLY A 858 2.65 8.31 -2.72
C GLY A 858 3.70 9.39 -2.98
N LEU A 859 4.40 9.34 -4.13
CA LEU A 859 5.39 10.37 -4.51
C LEU A 859 4.75 11.75 -4.74
N VAL A 860 3.50 11.79 -5.19
CA VAL A 860 2.75 13.05 -5.37
C VAL A 860 2.48 13.68 -4.01
N ILE A 861 2.11 12.86 -3.02
CA ILE A 861 1.82 13.35 -1.66
C ILE A 861 3.10 13.85 -0.98
N ILE A 862 4.21 13.12 -1.06
CA ILE A 862 5.48 13.57 -0.45
C ILE A 862 5.97 14.89 -1.07
N ASN A 863 5.62 15.17 -2.32
CA ASN A 863 5.96 16.42 -3.01
C ASN A 863 4.77 17.40 -3.07
N MET A 864 3.81 17.32 -2.13
CA MET A 864 2.62 18.18 -2.10
C MET A 864 2.99 19.68 -2.03
N ASP A 865 4.11 19.99 -1.39
CA ASP A 865 4.67 21.34 -1.25
C ASP A 865 5.17 21.94 -2.57
N LYS A 866 5.41 21.13 -3.60
CA LYS A 866 5.81 21.60 -4.94
C LYS A 866 4.63 22.04 -5.79
N PHE A 867 3.40 21.70 -5.42
CA PHE A 867 2.21 22.15 -6.14
C PHE A 867 1.82 23.57 -5.75
N ARG A 868 1.31 24.33 -6.73
CA ARG A 868 0.82 25.70 -6.49
C ARG A 868 -0.43 25.71 -5.62
N SER A 869 -1.31 24.73 -5.82
CA SER A 869 -2.49 24.48 -5.00
C SER A 869 -2.70 22.99 -4.76
N PHE A 870 -3.40 22.65 -3.68
CA PHE A 870 -3.77 21.28 -3.34
C PHE A 870 -5.11 21.27 -2.61
N PRO A 871 -5.95 20.22 -2.73
CA PRO A 871 -7.24 20.16 -2.03
C PRO A 871 -7.07 20.22 -0.50
N GLU A 872 -7.87 21.05 0.18
CA GLU A 872 -7.84 21.13 1.65
C GLU A 872 -8.61 20.02 2.34
N LYS A 873 -9.64 19.49 1.67
CA LYS A 873 -10.53 18.45 2.19
C LYS A 873 -10.91 17.47 1.09
N VAL A 874 -10.87 16.18 1.41
CA VAL A 874 -11.40 15.09 0.58
C VAL A 874 -12.14 14.09 1.46
N ASN A 875 -13.16 13.41 0.90
CA ASN A 875 -13.88 12.37 1.66
C ASN A 875 -13.10 11.06 1.65
N VAL A 876 -12.56 10.65 0.49
CA VAL A 876 -11.77 9.42 0.35
C VAL A 876 -10.43 9.77 -0.30
N LEU A 877 -9.33 9.44 0.38
CA LEU A 877 -7.99 9.49 -0.18
C LEU A 877 -7.46 8.08 -0.36
N GLU A 878 -7.12 7.70 -1.59
CA GLU A 878 -6.49 6.43 -1.92
C GLU A 878 -5.03 6.66 -2.30
N ILE A 879 -4.09 5.96 -1.65
CA ILE A 879 -2.65 6.16 -1.83
C ILE A 879 -2.01 4.89 -2.34
N MET A 880 -1.38 4.95 -3.52
CA MET A 880 -0.47 3.91 -3.97
C MET A 880 0.84 4.00 -3.17
N PRO A 881 1.26 2.93 -2.47
CA PRO A 881 2.45 2.95 -1.63
C PRO A 881 3.74 3.29 -2.40
N LEU A 882 4.74 3.76 -1.65
CA LEU A 882 6.09 4.02 -2.13
C LEU A 882 6.97 2.78 -1.99
N VAL A 883 7.96 2.66 -2.86
CA VAL A 883 9.01 1.63 -2.67
C VAL A 883 9.93 2.00 -1.51
N LYS A 884 10.17 3.30 -1.30
CA LYS A 884 11.01 3.83 -0.24
C LYS A 884 10.37 5.06 0.37
N ILE A 885 10.24 5.07 1.69
CA ILE A 885 9.81 6.23 2.46
C ILE A 885 11.07 6.96 2.88
N ASN A 886 11.28 8.18 2.36
CA ASN A 886 12.36 9.02 2.83
C ASN A 886 11.87 9.80 4.07
N ASP A 887 12.70 9.90 5.11
CA ASP A 887 12.42 10.69 6.32
C ASP A 887 12.49 12.22 6.08
N VAL A 888 12.19 12.68 4.87
CA VAL A 888 12.20 14.11 4.54
C VAL A 888 11.05 14.78 5.28
N GLU A 889 11.38 15.71 6.16
CA GLU A 889 10.37 16.52 6.85
C GLU A 889 9.56 17.32 5.84
N MET A 890 8.25 17.04 5.80
CA MET A 890 7.33 17.72 4.89
C MET A 890 6.89 19.04 5.52
N GLN A 891 7.33 20.16 4.95
CA GLN A 891 6.89 21.49 5.38
C GLN A 891 5.51 21.83 4.82
N VAL A 892 4.46 21.27 5.43
CA VAL A 892 3.09 21.53 5.04
C VAL A 892 2.50 22.65 5.90
N ARG A 893 2.16 23.79 5.27
CA ARG A 893 1.54 24.93 5.97
C ARG A 893 0.18 24.58 6.59
N ARG A 894 -0.60 23.72 5.91
CA ARG A 894 -1.93 23.29 6.33
C ARG A 894 -2.17 21.83 5.94
N LYS A 895 -2.44 20.99 6.93
CA LYS A 895 -2.73 19.57 6.71
C LYS A 895 -4.08 19.38 5.99
N MET A 896 -4.13 18.43 5.07
CA MET A 896 -5.35 18.05 4.35
C MET A 896 -6.29 17.27 5.27
N LYS A 897 -7.58 17.61 5.27
CA LYS A 897 -8.62 16.88 6.00
C LYS A 897 -9.13 15.71 5.17
N VAL A 898 -9.10 14.51 5.74
CA VAL A 898 -9.45 13.27 5.04
C VAL A 898 -10.41 12.48 5.92
N LYS A 899 -11.58 12.11 5.42
CA LYS A 899 -12.54 11.29 6.18
C LYS A 899 -12.15 9.80 6.17
N LYS A 900 -11.81 9.25 5.00
CA LYS A 900 -11.38 7.85 4.82
C LYS A 900 -10.05 7.80 4.08
N LEU A 901 -9.06 7.13 4.66
CA LEU A 901 -7.74 6.90 4.07
C LEU A 901 -7.61 5.44 3.66
N ILE A 902 -7.28 5.19 2.39
CA ILE A 902 -7.07 3.84 1.86
C ILE A 902 -5.65 3.74 1.31
N ILE A 903 -4.82 2.90 1.92
CA ILE A 903 -3.54 2.51 1.35
C ILE A 903 -3.78 1.35 0.39
N MET A 904 -3.48 1.56 -0.89
CA MET A 904 -3.74 0.60 -1.95
C MET A 904 -2.72 -0.55 -1.95
N GLN A 905 -3.08 -1.65 -2.59
CA GLN A 905 -2.20 -2.82 -2.77
C GLN A 905 -0.95 -2.46 -3.57
N MET A 906 0.21 -2.89 -3.05
CA MET A 906 1.48 -2.89 -3.79
C MET A 906 1.46 -3.95 -4.88
N ASN A 907 2.09 -3.68 -6.02
CA ASN A 907 2.41 -4.77 -6.93
C ASN A 907 3.53 -5.65 -6.34
N ASP A 908 3.65 -6.90 -6.81
CA ASP A 908 4.58 -7.89 -6.24
C ASP A 908 6.03 -7.41 -6.25
N LYS A 909 6.45 -6.71 -7.30
CA LYS A 909 7.80 -6.12 -7.39
C LYS A 909 8.03 -5.02 -6.35
N GLN A 910 7.07 -4.13 -6.14
CA GLN A 910 7.16 -3.10 -5.10
C GLN A 910 7.22 -3.75 -3.72
N ARG A 911 6.37 -4.75 -3.49
CA ARG A 911 6.33 -5.53 -2.25
C ARG A 911 7.67 -6.21 -2.00
N GLU A 912 8.25 -6.89 -2.98
CA GLU A 912 9.56 -7.54 -2.88
C GLU A 912 10.64 -6.55 -2.44
N ILE A 913 10.70 -5.37 -3.05
CA ILE A 913 11.68 -4.33 -2.69
C ILE A 913 11.41 -3.74 -1.29
N VAL A 914 10.14 -3.60 -0.89
CA VAL A 914 9.80 -3.17 0.47
C VAL A 914 10.21 -4.23 1.48
N CYS A 915 9.84 -5.49 1.24
CA CYS A 915 10.15 -6.65 2.07
C CYS A 915 11.65 -6.92 2.21
N SER A 916 12.47 -6.54 1.21
CA SER A 916 13.93 -6.65 1.32
C SER A 916 14.54 -5.68 2.34
N ASN A 917 13.80 -4.65 2.75
CA ASN A 917 14.29 -3.58 3.64
C ASN A 917 13.49 -3.46 4.94
N TYR A 918 12.21 -3.83 4.94
CA TYR A 918 11.27 -3.65 6.03
C TYR A 918 10.30 -4.82 6.12
N GLU A 919 9.85 -5.15 7.33
CA GLU A 919 8.59 -5.88 7.48
C GLU A 919 7.43 -5.02 6.96
N LEU A 920 6.44 -5.60 6.26
CA LEU A 920 5.36 -4.81 5.64
C LEU A 920 4.57 -3.97 6.64
N GLU A 921 4.33 -4.50 7.84
CA GLU A 921 3.65 -3.75 8.89
C GLU A 921 4.46 -2.55 9.36
N GLU A 922 5.78 -2.74 9.50
CA GLU A 922 6.71 -1.66 9.84
C GLU A 922 6.70 -0.60 8.72
N TYR A 923 6.78 -1.03 7.45
CA TYR A 923 6.65 -0.13 6.31
C TYR A 923 5.35 0.69 6.34
N PHE A 924 4.20 0.06 6.59
CA PHE A 924 2.93 0.77 6.63
C PHE A 924 2.83 1.72 7.83
N ASP A 925 3.38 1.35 8.98
CA ASP A 925 3.49 2.24 10.13
C ASP A 925 4.36 3.47 9.79
N HIS A 926 5.49 3.26 9.11
CA HIS A 926 6.33 4.36 8.60
C HIS A 926 5.58 5.23 7.58
N LEU A 927 4.80 4.62 6.68
CA LEU A 927 4.04 5.36 5.66
C LEU A 927 2.98 6.23 6.33
N LEU A 928 2.19 5.67 7.25
CA LEU A 928 1.15 6.40 7.97
C LEU A 928 1.75 7.52 8.84
N ASN A 929 2.91 7.29 9.46
CA ASN A 929 3.66 8.33 10.16
C ASN A 929 4.10 9.46 9.23
N ALA A 930 4.63 9.15 8.04
CA ALA A 930 4.98 10.17 7.04
C ALA A 930 3.74 10.95 6.57
N LEU A 931 2.63 10.25 6.30
CA LEU A 931 1.36 10.85 5.89
C LEU A 931 0.76 11.74 6.98
N SER A 932 0.98 11.44 8.26
CA SER A 932 0.51 12.28 9.37
C SER A 932 1.10 13.70 9.35
N GLN A 933 2.21 13.92 8.63
CA GLN A 933 2.81 15.24 8.45
C GLN A 933 1.99 16.12 7.50
N CYS A 934 1.29 15.52 6.52
CA CYS A 934 0.51 16.24 5.50
C CYS A 934 -1.01 16.06 5.62
N ILE A 935 -1.48 15.06 6.37
CA ILE A 935 -2.90 14.75 6.60
C ILE A 935 -3.26 15.00 8.06
N ASP A 936 -4.43 15.61 8.28
CA ASP A 936 -5.02 15.79 9.60
C ASP A 936 -5.70 14.49 10.05
N PHE A 937 -4.93 13.63 10.73
CA PHE A 937 -5.44 12.35 11.22
C PHE A 937 -6.55 12.48 12.26
N GLY A 938 -6.69 13.63 12.93
CA GLY A 938 -7.84 13.92 13.80
C GLY A 938 -9.17 14.03 13.04
N SER A 939 -9.12 14.16 11.71
CA SER A 939 -10.30 14.15 10.83
C SER A 939 -10.59 12.80 10.17
N VAL A 940 -9.71 11.81 10.34
CA VAL A 940 -9.81 10.48 9.71
C VAL A 940 -10.67 9.57 10.58
N GLU A 941 -11.78 9.10 10.03
CA GLU A 941 -12.69 8.16 10.67
C GLU A 941 -12.31 6.69 10.40
N GLU A 942 -11.63 6.43 9.27
CA GLU A 942 -11.26 5.08 8.85
C GLU A 942 -9.93 5.07 8.10
N ILE A 943 -9.01 4.21 8.53
CA ILE A 943 -7.81 3.83 7.75
C ILE A 943 -7.95 2.38 7.33
N LYS A 944 -7.78 2.14 6.03
CA LYS A 944 -7.85 0.81 5.41
C LYS A 944 -6.60 0.54 4.61
N ILE A 945 -5.91 -0.56 4.88
CA ILE A 945 -4.78 -1.04 4.09
C ILE A 945 -5.28 -2.23 3.28
N VAL A 946 -5.15 -2.15 1.95
CA VAL A 946 -5.48 -3.24 1.03
C VAL A 946 -4.18 -3.90 0.63
N ASP A 947 -4.01 -5.18 0.93
CA ASP A 947 -2.81 -5.94 0.60
C ASP A 947 -3.16 -7.40 0.27
N GLN A 948 -2.70 -7.89 -0.89
CA GLN A 948 -2.99 -9.25 -1.40
C GLN A 948 -4.47 -9.66 -1.32
N GLY A 949 -5.38 -8.74 -1.67
CA GLY A 949 -6.83 -8.96 -1.60
C GLY A 949 -7.40 -9.03 -0.17
N THR A 950 -6.59 -8.80 0.85
CA THR A 950 -7.05 -8.66 2.24
C THR A 950 -7.15 -7.20 2.64
N GLU A 951 -8.12 -6.89 3.49
CA GLU A 951 -8.35 -5.55 4.01
C GLU A 951 -8.03 -5.51 5.50
N LYS A 952 -7.05 -4.70 5.89
CA LYS A 952 -6.69 -4.46 7.28
C LYS A 952 -7.18 -3.07 7.69
N LEU A 953 -8.07 -3.04 8.67
CA LEU A 953 -8.47 -1.80 9.33
C LEU A 953 -7.42 -1.40 10.36
N VAL A 954 -7.07 -0.12 10.36
CA VAL A 954 -6.11 0.48 11.28
C VAL A 954 -6.80 1.60 12.04
N ASP A 955 -6.53 1.70 13.34
CA ASP A 955 -7.14 2.72 14.19
C ASP A 955 -6.47 4.08 13.90
N PRO A 956 -7.23 5.10 13.45
CA PRO A 956 -6.69 6.44 13.22
C PRO A 956 -6.08 7.07 14.48
N HIS A 957 -6.56 6.70 15.67
CA HIS A 957 -6.05 7.24 16.94
C HIS A 957 -4.62 6.84 17.23
N ASP A 958 -4.12 5.74 16.65
CA ASP A 958 -2.72 5.32 16.79
C ASP A 958 -1.74 6.31 16.12
N TYR A 959 -2.24 7.16 15.21
CA TYR A 959 -1.44 8.16 14.46
C TYR A 959 -2.00 9.59 14.60
N SER A 960 -3.09 9.77 15.36
CA SER A 960 -3.56 11.10 15.73
C SER A 960 -2.54 11.75 16.65
N THR A 961 -1.94 12.85 16.22
CA THR A 961 -1.13 13.69 17.10
C THR A 961 -2.01 14.52 18.05
N ASN A 962 -3.33 14.56 17.83
CA ASN A 962 -4.31 15.29 18.64
C ASN A 962 -4.90 14.39 19.73
#